data_AF-A0A915US98-F1
#
_entry.id   AF-A0A915US98-F1
#
_cell.length_a   1.000
_cell.length_b   1.000
_cell.length_c   1.000
_cell.angle_alpha   90.00
_cell.angle_beta   90.00
_cell.angle_gamma   90.00
#
_symmetry.space_group_name_H-M   'P 1'
#
loop_
_entity.id
_entity.type
_entity.pdbx_description
1 polymer ?
#
loop_
_entity_poly.entity_id
_entity_poly.type
_entity_poly.pdbx_seq_one_letter_code
_entity_poly.pdbx_strand_id
1 'polypeptide(L)'
;MLKQRRFITLWLLLLAVSLGASAQEKVLLQYKAQAGQTMRYRLSGTISIEAAGNTFNLELTSVVAQKIVAVSPEGNITQEQTTESYEMSFGGRTMPAPDEVLSGKVTTVVKPNGEVISRESTLEEIAEDAEQRHLGQTLAVVFSEQPVGAGDKWSYTFKDDSKLGAAPATIEYTLRGFETWKGVRVARIASTYTAGGGSKTTAESELLIEVRTGDTVYAKTKIEGLSWGGGEVEAAASAQLEYERISGAPLPEGVNGAATAAPAKQETPQAQTPTAEQKPDEQKPAEGEKKEDPKKKEKTIEEVTKDFEKLEGLFTLYRKKEAGKDTIYMEVRRDQLEKLYFLQATVSEGLPTFFLAAGTPITDILFKLVQRDEQILLVVPNYGFQANPNTPIARSVRRSFADAYLESFKIEAKSDEGKRLLIDVSNLFRSDLIQIQQIVNLAAGGSYSIDREKTVYNQVKAFPNNVFVQTAYHFAGGQQRGGGLAGILGGLAGSANLADPRSVPITVNYNLWELPVNNGYVPRFYDPRVGYFTTEYTDFTRELEDQTRRYILRWHLEKADPNAELSPPKEPIVFWIDNAVPHEYRDAVREGILEWNKAFEKIGIKDAIVVKQMPDDADWDHADMRYNVIRWVTSPANGYAVALFRANPLTGQILNASITVDGNMARITRVQFLRQIDPLAAFREAEQRECCDHANHNAPHACTFAQDTALRAWQGFVMMELLAGKRGATKISEQEFVSNYIRSVVMHEMGHILGLRHNFVASRLNTLEDLKDGERVRQRGTVASVMEYDPFNQMALHAPNTVYWNPTIGPYDYWAIEYGYRIFPDARTPEAERPRLTQIAQRNTEPELAYETDDYADRFDPYVTRFDLGRDPLAYWELVIKDTHELLEVLPTRVPGPNESYYDFTRYFFGTLASFSRAATQLSRFVGALQIRRNFASDPNAQPPLEPLSGEQQRRALQLLATYIFSESAFNIPKGLYLQLGPNPYGGGSSIPPDAPVRDFLSNIQRLTLARLMAPDTLRRVVNNEFKAVDERNALTLAELFDTLQGVIWSEAQSPREVPALRRLLQRAHLQTLVDMITKNTGAPDDARMLARYHLRQLRDQLSKQLPRVRDTYTRAHYSEAIETIDKALNAQYMLGMPEVRVPSLAEILGIGAQP
;
A
#
# COMPACT_ATOMS: atom_id res chain seq x y z
N MET A 1 -13.88 70.44 79.00
CA MET A 1 -14.56 69.65 80.06
C MET A 1 -15.59 68.75 79.37
N LEU A 2 -15.71 67.49 79.82
CA LEU A 2 -16.49 66.40 79.20
C LEU A 2 -15.91 65.96 77.84
N LYS A 3 -14.94 65.02 77.76
CA LYS A 3 -14.82 63.74 78.48
C LYS A 3 -16.10 62.88 78.32
N GLN A 4 -15.88 61.64 77.89
CA GLN A 4 -16.83 60.51 77.91
C GLN A 4 -17.95 60.54 76.86
N ARG A 5 -17.67 59.95 75.68
CA ARG A 5 -18.58 58.96 75.04
C ARG A 5 -18.07 58.34 73.73
N ARG A 6 -16.85 58.67 73.26
CA ARG A 6 -16.20 57.95 72.13
C ARG A 6 -15.18 56.87 72.54
N PHE A 7 -15.06 56.57 73.84
CA PHE A 7 -13.99 55.72 74.40
C PHE A 7 -14.42 54.33 74.91
N ILE A 8 -15.67 53.90 74.71
CA ILE A 8 -16.15 52.59 75.22
C ILE A 8 -16.66 51.64 74.13
N THR A 9 -17.04 52.14 72.95
CA THR A 9 -17.43 51.25 71.83
C THR A 9 -16.27 50.81 70.95
N LEU A 10 -15.15 51.55 70.95
CA LEU A 10 -13.93 51.16 70.22
C LEU A 10 -13.07 50.15 70.99
N TRP A 11 -13.16 50.11 72.33
CA TRP A 11 -12.34 49.22 73.18
C TRP A 11 -12.94 47.83 73.45
N LEU A 12 -14.19 47.59 73.03
CA LEU A 12 -14.83 46.26 73.08
C LEU A 12 -14.82 45.53 71.72
N LEU A 13 -14.46 46.21 70.63
CA LEU A 13 -14.17 45.60 69.32
C LEU A 13 -12.67 45.41 69.07
N LEU A 14 -11.81 46.19 69.74
CA LEU A 14 -10.34 46.07 69.68
C LEU A 14 -9.73 45.09 70.70
N LEU A 15 -10.55 44.36 71.47
CA LEU A 15 -10.09 43.37 72.46
C LEU A 15 -10.71 41.97 72.27
N ALA A 16 -11.26 41.71 71.07
CA ALA A 16 -11.71 40.39 70.63
C ALA A 16 -11.00 39.88 69.35
N VAL A 17 -9.92 40.53 68.89
CA VAL A 17 -9.01 39.99 67.86
C VAL A 17 -7.56 40.41 68.16
N SER A 18 -7.08 40.10 69.36
CA SER A 18 -5.64 40.04 69.64
C SER A 18 -5.37 38.93 70.63
N LEU A 19 -5.58 37.69 70.16
CA LEU A 19 -4.96 36.44 70.60
C LEU A 19 -5.51 35.36 69.68
N GLY A 20 -4.71 35.01 68.68
CA GLY A 20 -5.11 34.13 67.60
C GLY A 20 -4.52 34.51 66.24
N ALA A 21 -3.30 35.03 66.18
CA ALA A 21 -2.43 34.59 65.09
C ALA A 21 -2.18 33.10 65.37
N SER A 22 -3.14 32.24 65.04
CA SER A 22 -2.85 30.82 64.87
C SER A 22 -1.67 30.82 63.91
N ALA A 23 -0.56 30.20 64.32
CA ALA A 23 0.54 29.95 63.42
C ALA A 23 -0.09 29.33 62.17
N GLN A 24 -0.12 30.09 61.08
CA GLN A 24 -0.72 29.65 59.85
C GLN A 24 0.03 28.37 59.49
N GLU A 25 -0.67 27.24 59.50
CA GLU A 25 -0.04 25.95 59.33
C GLU A 25 0.69 25.98 57.98
N LYS A 26 2.03 25.98 58.04
CA LYS A 26 2.88 25.90 56.86
C LYS A 26 3.26 24.46 56.66
N VAL A 27 3.03 23.95 55.45
CA VAL A 27 3.36 22.59 55.07
C VAL A 27 4.34 22.64 53.91
N LEU A 28 5.38 21.80 53.96
CA LEU A 28 6.20 21.49 52.80
C LEU A 28 5.51 20.36 52.04
N LEU A 29 4.84 20.70 50.94
CA LEU A 29 4.20 19.71 50.07
C LEU A 29 5.27 19.03 49.22
N GLN A 30 5.27 17.70 49.21
CA GLN A 30 6.19 16.89 48.42
C GLN A 30 5.48 15.63 47.95
N TYR A 31 5.72 15.24 46.71
CA TYR A 31 5.30 13.97 46.18
C TYR A 31 6.11 12.83 46.80
N LYS A 32 5.41 11.91 47.48
CA LYS A 32 5.97 10.77 48.20
C LYS A 32 5.23 9.51 47.81
N ALA A 33 6.01 8.50 47.46
CA ALA A 33 5.50 7.20 47.04
C ALA A 33 6.38 6.06 47.58
N GLN A 34 5.93 4.82 47.38
CA GLN A 34 6.67 3.60 47.67
C GLN A 34 6.65 2.68 46.44
N ALA A 35 7.78 2.04 46.15
CA ALA A 35 7.86 1.05 45.07
C ALA A 35 6.79 -0.05 45.25
N GLY A 36 6.10 -0.38 44.16
CA GLY A 36 4.98 -1.31 44.13
C GLY A 36 3.59 -0.69 44.32
N GLN A 37 3.48 0.58 44.72
CA GLN A 37 2.19 1.26 44.80
C GLN A 37 1.56 1.40 43.40
N THR A 38 0.25 1.22 43.30
CA THR A 38 -0.50 1.45 42.07
C THR A 38 -1.70 2.33 42.37
N MET A 39 -1.79 3.44 41.65
CA MET A 39 -2.90 4.40 41.72
C MET A 39 -3.66 4.36 40.40
N ARG A 40 -4.97 4.61 40.44
CA ARG A 40 -5.76 4.81 39.21
C ARG A 40 -6.42 6.17 39.23
N TYR A 41 -6.36 6.83 38.10
CA TYR A 41 -6.91 8.16 37.92
C TYR A 41 -7.88 8.16 36.75
N ARG A 42 -8.99 8.88 36.91
CA ARG A 42 -9.95 9.17 35.86
C ARG A 42 -9.75 10.60 35.41
N LEU A 43 -9.59 10.81 34.11
CA LEU A 43 -9.71 12.11 33.47
C LEU A 43 -11.04 12.15 32.72
N SER A 44 -11.86 13.18 32.94
CA SER A 44 -13.12 13.37 32.22
C SER A 44 -13.33 14.84 31.89
N GLY A 45 -13.91 15.17 30.74
CA GLY A 45 -14.14 16.56 30.40
C GLY A 45 -14.77 16.79 29.05
N THR A 46 -15.04 18.07 28.75
CA THR A 46 -15.58 18.52 27.47
C THR A 46 -14.59 19.44 26.79
N ILE A 47 -14.33 19.20 25.51
CA ILE A 47 -13.58 20.10 24.64
C ILE A 47 -14.55 20.72 23.63
N SER A 48 -14.62 22.04 23.61
CA SER A 48 -15.48 22.83 22.72
C SER A 48 -14.64 23.45 21.61
N ILE A 49 -14.98 23.13 20.36
CA ILE A 49 -14.25 23.55 19.15
C ILE A 49 -15.14 24.46 18.31
N GLU A 50 -14.64 25.64 17.93
CA GLU A 50 -15.33 26.59 17.06
C GLU A 50 -14.77 26.52 15.63
N ALA A 51 -15.57 26.02 14.70
CA ALA A 51 -15.19 25.91 13.29
C ALA A 51 -16.36 26.28 12.36
N ALA A 52 -16.09 27.10 11.34
CA ALA A 52 -17.05 27.52 10.32
C ALA A 52 -18.40 28.06 10.88
N GLY A 53 -18.36 28.77 12.03
CA GLY A 53 -19.53 29.37 12.67
C GLY A 53 -20.37 28.43 13.52
N ASN A 54 -19.93 27.18 13.75
CA ASN A 54 -20.58 26.22 14.63
C ASN A 54 -19.66 25.82 15.80
N THR A 55 -20.25 25.50 16.94
CA THR A 55 -19.54 24.95 18.12
C THR A 55 -19.77 23.43 18.19
N PHE A 56 -18.69 22.67 18.24
CA PHE A 56 -18.72 21.22 18.40
C PHE A 56 -18.18 20.84 19.78
N ASN A 57 -18.91 19.99 20.51
CA ASN A 57 -18.49 19.50 21.82
C ASN A 57 -18.06 18.04 21.72
N LEU A 58 -16.85 17.79 22.20
CA LEU A 58 -16.26 16.48 22.36
C LEU A 58 -16.25 16.14 23.86
N GLU A 59 -16.82 15.01 24.24
CA GLU A 59 -16.74 14.51 25.61
C GLU A 59 -15.70 13.40 25.68
N LEU A 60 -14.84 13.45 26.69
CA LEU A 60 -13.78 12.48 26.90
C LEU A 60 -13.86 11.90 28.31
N THR A 61 -13.63 10.60 28.45
CA THR A 61 -13.34 9.93 29.72
C THR A 61 -12.21 8.91 29.53
N SER A 62 -11.17 8.98 30.36
CA SER A 62 -10.03 8.06 30.35
C SER A 62 -9.70 7.59 31.75
N VAL A 63 -9.28 6.33 31.90
CA VAL A 63 -8.75 5.77 33.15
C VAL A 63 -7.31 5.33 32.93
N VAL A 64 -6.40 5.86 33.74
CA VAL A 64 -4.97 5.55 33.69
C VAL A 64 -4.56 4.88 34.99
N ALA A 65 -3.83 3.77 34.89
CA ALA A 65 -3.14 3.14 36.00
C ALA A 65 -1.70 3.65 36.07
N GLN A 66 -1.29 4.16 37.23
CA GLN A 66 0.06 4.60 37.54
C GLN A 66 0.68 3.68 38.57
N LYS A 67 1.72 2.95 38.17
CA LYS A 67 2.48 2.04 39.03
C LYS A 67 3.83 2.65 39.39
N ILE A 68 4.13 2.74 40.68
CA ILE A 68 5.43 3.19 41.17
C ILE A 68 6.41 2.03 41.08
N VAL A 69 7.42 2.16 40.23
CA VAL A 69 8.42 1.12 39.96
C VAL A 69 9.55 1.17 40.97
N ALA A 70 10.06 2.37 41.26
CA ALA A 70 11.20 2.57 42.14
C ALA A 70 11.15 3.94 42.83
N VAL A 71 11.80 4.05 43.98
CA VAL A 71 12.07 5.32 44.66
C VAL A 71 13.55 5.35 45.00
N SER A 72 14.29 6.35 44.52
CA SER A 72 15.73 6.48 44.74
C SER A 72 16.04 6.92 46.18
N PRO A 73 17.29 6.77 46.66
CA PRO A 73 17.71 7.30 47.96
C PRO A 73 17.51 8.82 48.13
N GLU A 74 17.56 9.57 47.03
CA GLU A 74 17.32 11.02 46.97
C GLU A 74 15.82 11.38 46.96
N GLY A 75 14.94 10.37 46.95
CA GLY A 75 13.49 10.52 46.92
C GLY A 75 12.89 10.66 45.51
N ASN A 76 13.67 10.46 44.44
CA ASN A 76 13.12 10.51 43.07
C ASN A 76 12.25 9.29 42.80
N ILE A 77 11.08 9.50 42.21
CA ILE A 77 10.04 8.48 42.04
C ILE A 77 10.00 8.08 40.57
N THR A 78 10.26 6.81 40.27
CA THR A 78 10.03 6.20 38.96
C THR A 78 8.64 5.60 38.92
N GLN A 79 7.83 6.02 37.96
CA GLN A 79 6.43 5.62 37.79
C GLN A 79 6.16 5.20 36.34
N GLU A 80 5.34 4.17 36.16
CA GLU A 80 4.87 3.69 34.86
C GLU A 80 3.38 3.95 34.76
N GLN A 81 2.94 4.58 33.68
CA GLN A 81 1.54 4.86 33.38
C GLN A 81 1.08 4.04 32.19
N THR A 82 -0.10 3.43 32.32
CA THR A 82 -0.78 2.68 31.25
C THR A 82 -2.25 3.06 31.23
N THR A 83 -2.80 3.30 30.04
CA THR A 83 -4.23 3.58 29.86
C THR A 83 -5.03 2.28 30.00
N GLU A 84 -5.92 2.19 30.99
CA GLU A 84 -6.80 1.03 31.17
C GLU A 84 -8.11 1.16 30.37
N SER A 85 -8.63 2.37 30.19
CA SER A 85 -9.80 2.63 29.35
C SER A 85 -9.78 4.05 28.78
N TYR A 86 -10.40 4.22 27.60
CA TYR A 86 -10.55 5.51 26.94
C TYR A 86 -11.89 5.50 26.18
N GLU A 87 -12.73 6.49 26.44
CA GLU A 87 -14.02 6.68 25.78
C GLU A 87 -14.13 8.13 25.34
N MET A 88 -14.50 8.34 24.07
CA MET A 88 -14.66 9.66 23.50
C MET A 88 -15.98 9.73 22.75
N SER A 89 -16.76 10.78 22.95
CA SER A 89 -18.07 10.97 22.32
C SER A 89 -18.12 12.29 21.56
N PHE A 90 -18.69 12.27 20.36
CA PHE A 90 -18.92 13.46 19.54
C PHE A 90 -20.38 13.49 19.09
N GLY A 91 -21.13 14.52 19.48
CA GLY A 91 -22.56 14.64 19.14
C GLY A 91 -23.42 13.46 19.63
N GLY A 92 -23.05 12.82 20.74
CA GLY A 92 -23.77 11.69 21.33
C GLY A 92 -23.43 10.30 20.74
N ARG A 93 -22.42 10.20 19.86
CA ARG A 93 -21.89 8.92 19.35
C ARG A 93 -20.52 8.63 19.98
N THR A 94 -20.38 7.46 20.62
CA THR A 94 -19.11 6.96 21.16
C THR A 94 -18.21 6.49 20.02
N MET A 95 -16.96 6.94 20.03
CA MET A 95 -15.90 6.53 19.12
C MET A 95 -15.06 5.42 19.76
N PRO A 96 -14.62 4.41 18.99
CA PRO A 96 -13.70 3.39 19.48
C PRO A 96 -12.35 4.03 19.84
N ALA A 97 -11.74 3.58 20.94
CA ALA A 97 -10.40 4.01 21.32
C ALA A 97 -9.37 3.50 20.29
N PRO A 98 -8.41 4.32 19.84
CA PRO A 98 -7.31 3.84 19.02
C PRO A 98 -6.51 2.76 19.77
N ASP A 99 -6.19 1.64 19.11
CA ASP A 99 -5.46 0.50 19.72
C ASP A 99 -4.08 0.92 20.29
N GLU A 100 -3.46 1.92 19.68
CA GLU A 100 -2.23 2.56 20.14
C GLU A 100 -2.40 3.14 21.57
N VAL A 101 -3.49 3.87 21.82
CA VAL A 101 -3.73 4.56 23.11
C VAL A 101 -3.90 3.57 24.27
N LEU A 102 -4.45 2.38 24.01
CA LEU A 102 -4.63 1.32 25.01
C LEU A 102 -3.39 0.42 25.18
N SER A 103 -2.47 0.40 24.22
CA SER A 103 -1.24 -0.41 24.26
C SER A 103 0.01 0.38 24.69
N GLY A 104 -0.08 1.71 24.73
CA GLY A 104 0.98 2.61 25.15
C GLY A 104 1.32 2.53 26.65
N LYS A 105 2.62 2.63 26.96
CA LYS A 105 3.18 2.71 28.31
C LYS A 105 4.12 3.89 28.41
N VAL A 106 3.95 4.70 29.45
CA VAL A 106 4.77 5.88 29.72
C VAL A 106 5.52 5.73 31.04
N THR A 107 6.85 5.69 31.01
CA THR A 107 7.70 5.56 32.21
C THR A 107 8.31 6.90 32.59
N THR A 108 7.88 7.52 33.69
CA THR A 108 8.38 8.83 34.15
C THR A 108 9.20 8.73 35.45
N VAL A 109 10.19 9.60 35.64
CA VAL A 109 10.98 9.82 36.85
C VAL A 109 10.78 11.27 37.29
N VAL A 110 10.30 11.48 38.51
CA VAL A 110 10.02 12.81 39.08
C VAL A 110 10.76 13.03 40.39
N LYS A 111 11.13 14.28 40.68
CA LYS A 111 11.64 14.72 41.98
C LYS A 111 10.49 14.85 43.00
N PRO A 112 10.79 14.86 44.32
CA PRO A 112 9.79 15.12 45.35
C PRO A 112 9.01 16.44 45.22
N ASN A 113 9.56 17.46 44.55
CA ASN A 113 8.86 18.72 44.30
C ASN A 113 7.94 18.66 43.06
N GLY A 114 7.84 17.53 42.36
CA GLY A 114 7.03 17.39 41.14
C GLY A 114 7.75 17.74 39.84
N GLU A 115 9.02 18.17 39.90
CA GLU A 115 9.83 18.41 38.70
C GLU A 115 10.23 17.09 38.03
N VAL A 116 10.16 17.09 36.70
CA VAL A 116 10.31 15.89 35.88
C VAL A 116 11.77 15.72 35.44
N ILE A 117 12.28 14.48 35.47
CA ILE A 117 13.68 14.11 35.17
C ILE A 117 13.81 13.27 33.88
N SER A 118 12.97 12.25 33.67
CA SER A 118 12.96 11.35 32.49
C SER A 118 11.58 10.66 32.30
N ARG A 119 11.08 10.45 31.07
CA ARG A 119 9.81 9.86 30.52
C ARG A 119 10.44 8.82 29.58
N GLU A 120 9.71 7.80 29.22
CA GLU A 120 9.92 7.03 28.00
C GLU A 120 8.53 6.61 27.59
N SER A 121 8.12 6.85 26.34
CA SER A 121 6.82 6.38 25.83
C SER A 121 7.07 5.22 24.86
N THR A 122 6.26 4.17 24.94
CA THR A 122 6.27 3.06 23.97
C THR A 122 5.36 3.32 22.77
N LEU A 123 4.65 4.44 22.76
CA LEU A 123 3.90 4.92 21.59
C LEU A 123 4.91 5.38 20.53
N GLU A 124 4.65 5.11 19.24
CA GLU A 124 5.39 5.77 18.16
C GLU A 124 5.35 7.29 18.43
N GLU A 125 6.48 7.99 18.34
CA GLU A 125 6.52 9.45 18.47
C GLU A 125 5.72 10.06 17.30
N ILE A 126 4.39 10.09 17.42
CA ILE A 126 3.58 11.12 16.79
C ILE A 126 4.19 12.40 17.34
N ALA A 127 4.76 13.23 16.49
CA ALA A 127 5.40 14.46 16.94
C ALA A 127 4.37 15.25 17.78
N GLU A 128 4.52 15.21 19.12
CA GLU A 128 3.66 15.97 20.02
C GLU A 128 3.81 17.43 19.59
N ASP A 129 2.75 17.98 19.00
CA ASP A 129 2.75 19.39 18.64
C ASP A 129 2.92 20.23 19.92
N ALA A 130 3.32 21.50 19.75
CA ALA A 130 3.57 22.37 20.91
C ALA A 130 2.31 22.52 21.80
N GLU A 131 1.11 22.42 21.22
CA GLU A 131 -0.16 22.58 21.93
C GLU A 131 -0.54 21.35 22.77
N GLN A 132 -0.24 20.14 22.30
CA GLN A 132 -0.39 18.91 23.08
C GLN A 132 0.52 18.91 24.31
N ARG A 133 1.76 19.41 24.17
CA ARG A 133 2.66 19.63 25.32
C ARG A 133 2.11 20.67 26.30
N HIS A 134 1.57 21.79 25.80
CA HIS A 134 0.91 22.79 26.65
C HIS A 134 -0.28 22.18 27.42
N LEU A 135 -1.14 21.40 26.74
CA LEU A 135 -2.29 20.74 27.35
C LEU A 135 -1.89 19.85 28.53
N GLY A 136 -0.87 19.00 28.35
CA GLY A 136 -0.33 18.16 29.43
C GLY A 136 0.18 18.97 30.63
N GLN A 137 0.86 20.09 30.38
CA GLN A 137 1.41 20.96 31.42
C GLN A 137 0.36 21.72 32.24
N THR A 138 -0.88 21.89 31.75
CA THR A 138 -1.94 22.60 32.49
C THR A 138 -2.37 21.89 33.78
N LEU A 139 -2.17 20.58 33.85
CA LEU A 139 -2.45 19.73 35.02
C LEU A 139 -1.21 19.48 35.90
N ALA A 140 -0.07 20.06 35.54
CA ALA A 140 1.19 19.84 36.26
C ALA A 140 1.22 20.58 37.60
N VAL A 141 1.78 19.92 38.62
CA VAL A 141 1.96 20.49 39.95
C VAL A 141 3.44 20.44 40.34
N VAL A 142 4.07 21.61 40.45
CA VAL A 142 5.42 21.76 40.98
C VAL A 142 5.34 22.51 42.31
N PHE A 143 5.71 21.84 43.39
CA PHE A 143 5.62 22.37 44.75
C PHE A 143 6.75 23.37 45.05
N SER A 144 6.43 24.33 45.92
CA SER A 144 7.42 25.25 46.50
C SER A 144 8.49 24.47 47.28
N GLU A 145 9.75 24.85 47.10
CA GLU A 145 10.87 24.31 47.90
C GLU A 145 10.82 24.78 49.37
N GLN A 146 10.03 25.82 49.65
CA GLN A 146 9.80 26.36 51.00
C GLN A 146 8.41 25.97 51.53
N PRO A 147 8.23 25.76 52.84
CA PRO A 147 6.91 25.51 53.44
C PRO A 147 5.92 26.64 53.14
N VAL A 148 4.72 26.29 52.67
CA VAL A 148 3.65 27.21 52.28
C VAL A 148 2.44 27.08 53.20
N GLY A 149 1.84 28.20 53.57
CA GLY A 149 0.59 28.30 54.32
C GLY A 149 -0.55 28.91 53.49
N ALA A 150 -1.77 28.90 54.03
CA ALA A 150 -2.93 29.49 53.36
C ALA A 150 -2.68 30.97 52.99
N GLY A 151 -2.81 31.31 51.71
CA GLY A 151 -2.55 32.64 51.14
C GLY A 151 -1.17 32.80 50.48
N ASP A 152 -0.23 31.88 50.74
CA ASP A 152 1.11 31.91 50.11
C ASP A 152 1.01 31.60 48.60
N LYS A 153 1.88 32.26 47.82
CA LYS A 153 1.99 32.11 46.37
C LYS A 153 3.41 31.71 45.96
N TRP A 154 3.51 30.90 44.91
CA TRP A 154 4.78 30.59 44.25
C TRP A 154 4.54 30.41 42.75
N SER A 155 5.62 30.41 41.96
CA SER A 155 5.54 30.20 40.52
C SER A 155 6.60 29.22 40.06
N TYR A 156 6.35 28.59 38.92
CA TYR A 156 7.29 27.72 38.23
C TYR A 156 7.28 28.04 36.74
N THR A 157 8.46 28.04 36.12
CA THR A 157 8.62 28.30 34.69
C THR A 157 9.15 27.05 34.00
N PHE A 158 8.34 26.51 33.09
CA PHE A 158 8.73 25.45 32.18
C PHE A 158 9.61 26.01 31.06
N LYS A 159 10.70 25.31 30.76
CA LYS A 159 11.56 25.58 29.60
C LYS A 159 11.13 24.68 28.45
N ASP A 160 11.45 25.08 27.21
CA ASP A 160 11.24 24.20 26.06
C ASP A 160 12.13 22.98 26.18
N ASP A 161 11.51 21.82 26.31
CA ASP A 161 12.18 20.54 26.26
C ASP A 161 11.16 19.51 25.77
N SER A 162 11.17 19.28 24.46
CA SER A 162 10.24 18.35 23.81
C SER A 162 10.43 16.92 24.27
N LYS A 163 11.64 16.57 24.69
CA LYS A 163 11.87 15.28 25.32
C LYS A 163 11.09 15.27 26.62
N LEU A 164 11.11 16.33 27.44
CA LEU A 164 10.32 16.38 28.68
C LEU A 164 8.81 16.21 28.49
N GLY A 165 8.30 16.37 27.27
CA GLY A 165 6.91 16.74 27.04
C GLY A 165 6.63 18.16 27.53
N ALA A 166 7.65 19.02 27.65
CA ALA A 166 7.53 20.39 28.15
C ALA A 166 7.62 21.42 27.01
N ALA A 167 6.73 22.40 27.04
CA ALA A 167 6.81 23.61 26.23
C ALA A 167 7.02 24.84 27.14
N PRO A 168 7.55 25.98 26.61
CA PRO A 168 7.74 27.19 27.40
C PRO A 168 6.45 27.67 28.05
N ALA A 169 6.39 27.78 29.37
CA ALA A 169 5.20 28.28 30.06
C ALA A 169 5.51 28.74 31.48
N THR A 170 4.64 29.55 32.07
CA THR A 170 4.69 29.91 33.49
C THR A 170 3.40 29.50 34.17
N ILE A 171 3.52 28.86 35.33
CA ILE A 171 2.40 28.54 36.20
C ILE A 171 2.57 29.22 37.55
N GLU A 172 1.52 29.91 37.99
CA GLU A 172 1.46 30.56 39.30
C GLU A 172 0.49 29.78 40.19
N TYR A 173 0.92 29.45 41.40
CA TYR A 173 0.13 28.72 42.38
C TYR A 173 -0.19 29.59 43.59
N THR A 174 -1.37 29.39 44.16
CA THR A 174 -1.81 29.99 45.43
C THR A 174 -2.40 28.91 46.31
N LEU A 175 -1.83 28.67 47.49
CA LEU A 175 -2.43 27.77 48.48
C LEU A 175 -3.65 28.47 49.12
N ARG A 176 -4.86 27.96 48.90
CA ARG A 176 -6.10 28.56 49.43
C ARG A 176 -6.39 28.15 50.88
N GLY A 177 -5.97 26.95 51.26
CA GLY A 177 -6.19 26.42 52.60
C GLY A 177 -6.12 24.90 52.63
N PHE A 178 -6.46 24.32 53.77
CA PHE A 178 -6.52 22.87 53.98
C PHE A 178 -7.95 22.45 54.31
N GLU A 179 -8.36 21.30 53.80
CA GLU A 179 -9.68 20.74 54.04
C GLU A 179 -9.61 19.20 54.06
N THR A 180 -10.74 18.56 54.37
CA THR A 180 -10.89 17.12 54.26
C THR A 180 -11.77 16.80 53.05
N TRP A 181 -11.21 16.07 52.09
CA TRP A 181 -11.92 15.63 50.89
C TRP A 181 -11.95 14.10 50.85
N LYS A 182 -13.16 13.52 50.83
CA LYS A 182 -13.41 12.06 50.86
C LYS A 182 -12.60 11.30 51.93
N GLY A 183 -12.46 11.90 53.12
CA GLY A 183 -11.72 11.32 54.26
C GLY A 183 -10.20 11.52 54.21
N VAL A 184 -9.67 12.20 53.19
CA VAL A 184 -8.25 12.54 53.04
C VAL A 184 -8.03 14.01 53.36
N ARG A 185 -6.99 14.32 54.12
CA ARG A 185 -6.57 15.69 54.37
C ARG A 185 -5.86 16.25 53.13
N VAL A 186 -6.42 17.31 52.54
CA VAL A 186 -5.92 17.91 51.29
C VAL A 186 -5.58 19.39 51.45
N ALA A 187 -4.60 19.85 50.67
CA ALA A 187 -4.29 21.24 50.41
C ALA A 187 -5.03 21.67 49.13
N ARG A 188 -5.85 22.70 49.23
CA ARG A 188 -6.56 23.30 48.10
C ARG A 188 -5.68 24.36 47.46
N ILE A 189 -5.21 24.13 46.23
CA ILE A 189 -4.31 25.02 45.49
C ILE A 189 -5.05 25.54 44.27
N ALA A 190 -5.05 26.86 44.07
CA ALA A 190 -5.46 27.45 42.80
C ALA A 190 -4.22 27.70 41.95
N SER A 191 -4.28 27.41 40.64
CA SER A 191 -3.19 27.73 39.71
C SER A 191 -3.65 28.47 38.48
N THR A 192 -2.79 29.34 37.96
CA THR A 192 -2.96 30.04 36.67
C THR A 192 -1.78 29.69 35.77
N TYR A 193 -2.07 29.04 34.64
CA TYR A 193 -1.09 28.65 33.63
C TYR A 193 -1.14 29.63 32.46
N THR A 194 0.02 30.08 32.00
CA THR A 194 0.18 30.93 30.81
C THR A 194 1.23 30.32 29.89
N ALA A 195 0.81 29.90 28.69
CA ALA A 195 1.72 29.38 27.68
C ALA A 195 2.67 30.47 27.15
N GLY A 196 3.88 30.06 26.77
CA GLY A 196 4.88 30.85 26.06
C GLY A 196 5.07 30.31 24.64
N GLY A 197 6.13 30.73 23.95
CA GLY A 197 6.49 30.15 22.64
C GLY A 197 5.53 30.46 21.47
N GLY A 198 4.57 31.38 21.64
CA GLY A 198 3.61 31.79 20.60
C GLY A 198 2.21 31.20 20.76
N SER A 199 2.02 30.24 21.67
CA SER A 199 0.70 29.71 22.05
C SER A 199 -0.12 30.76 22.79
N LYS A 200 -1.45 30.72 22.61
CA LYS A 200 -2.42 31.56 23.35
C LYS A 200 -3.06 30.81 24.53
N THR A 201 -2.63 29.57 24.77
CA THR A 201 -3.23 28.69 25.76
C THR A 201 -3.05 29.22 27.18
N THR A 202 -4.16 29.39 27.90
CA THR A 202 -4.21 29.72 29.32
C THR A 202 -5.06 28.69 30.05
N ALA A 203 -4.75 28.44 31.32
CA ALA A 203 -5.60 27.59 32.14
C ALA A 203 -5.73 28.08 33.58
N GLU A 204 -6.91 27.89 34.14
CA GLU A 204 -7.18 28.08 35.56
C GLU A 204 -7.55 26.72 36.17
N SER A 205 -6.81 26.29 37.20
CA SER A 205 -7.04 25.00 37.86
C SER A 205 -7.31 25.18 39.35
N GLU A 206 -8.21 24.36 39.88
CA GLU A 206 -8.38 24.11 41.30
C GLU A 206 -7.94 22.68 41.61
N LEU A 207 -6.89 22.54 42.42
CA LEU A 207 -6.22 21.29 42.74
C LEU A 207 -6.42 20.94 44.21
N LEU A 208 -6.78 19.69 44.50
CA LEU A 208 -6.79 19.11 45.84
C LEU A 208 -5.63 18.13 45.95
N ILE A 209 -4.62 18.51 46.73
CA ILE A 209 -3.40 17.73 46.91
C ILE A 209 -3.42 17.07 48.29
N GLU A 210 -3.28 15.74 48.37
CA GLU A 210 -3.14 15.06 49.64
C GLU A 210 -1.91 15.57 50.40
N VAL A 211 -2.11 16.15 51.57
CA VAL A 211 -1.06 16.81 52.37
C VAL A 211 0.09 15.86 52.70
N ARG A 212 -0.23 14.58 52.91
CA ARG A 212 0.73 13.56 53.36
C ARG A 212 1.64 13.07 52.24
N THR A 213 1.09 12.88 51.05
CA THR A 213 1.76 12.20 49.92
C THR A 213 2.09 13.14 48.78
N GLY A 214 1.56 14.38 48.78
CA GLY A 214 1.68 15.30 47.65
C GLY A 214 0.95 14.84 46.39
N ASP A 215 0.13 13.79 46.48
CA ASP A 215 -0.60 13.24 45.33
C ASP A 215 -1.84 14.08 45.02
N THR A 216 -2.12 14.31 43.74
CA THR A 216 -3.32 15.03 43.30
C THR A 216 -4.51 14.09 43.37
N VAL A 217 -5.41 14.34 44.33
CA VAL A 217 -6.59 13.48 44.53
C VAL A 217 -7.78 13.94 43.70
N TYR A 218 -7.84 15.24 43.40
CA TYR A 218 -8.83 15.83 42.51
C TYR A 218 -8.27 17.12 41.91
N ALA A 219 -8.59 17.39 40.65
CA ALA A 219 -8.31 18.64 39.99
C ALA A 219 -9.45 18.99 39.03
N LYS A 220 -9.77 20.28 38.95
CA LYS A 220 -10.69 20.82 37.95
C LYS A 220 -10.02 21.96 37.22
N THR A 221 -9.96 21.89 35.90
CA THR A 221 -9.19 22.79 35.07
C THR A 221 -10.03 23.32 33.92
N LYS A 222 -10.04 24.64 33.76
CA LYS A 222 -10.62 25.34 32.62
C LYS A 222 -9.48 25.87 31.75
N ILE A 223 -9.51 25.53 30.46
CA ILE A 223 -8.48 25.87 29.48
C ILE A 223 -9.10 26.71 28.38
N GLU A 224 -8.45 27.83 28.04
CA GLU A 224 -8.85 28.74 26.96
C GLU A 224 -7.68 28.94 25.99
N GLY A 225 -7.98 29.30 24.74
CA GLY A 225 -6.96 29.65 23.75
C GLY A 225 -6.24 28.48 23.09
N LEU A 226 -6.78 27.26 23.16
CA LEU A 226 -6.28 26.08 22.45
C LEU A 226 -6.50 26.24 20.95
N SER A 227 -5.56 25.77 20.13
CA SER A 227 -5.78 25.55 18.69
C SER A 227 -6.01 24.08 18.40
N TRP A 228 -7.01 23.80 17.54
CA TRP A 228 -7.44 22.45 17.19
C TRP A 228 -7.25 22.19 15.70
N GLY A 229 -6.52 21.11 15.36
CA GLY A 229 -6.18 20.72 14.00
C GLY A 229 -4.82 21.26 13.53
N GLY A 230 -3.97 20.40 12.96
CA GLY A 230 -2.70 20.79 12.35
C GLY A 230 -2.83 21.00 10.84
N GLY A 231 -2.16 22.03 10.29
CA GLY A 231 -2.13 22.33 8.85
C GLY A 231 -2.82 23.65 8.46
N GLU A 232 -3.37 23.74 7.25
CA GLU A 232 -3.94 24.98 6.66
C GLU A 232 -5.28 25.45 7.27
N VAL A 233 -5.85 24.72 8.23
CA VAL A 233 -7.12 25.07 8.91
C VAL A 233 -6.99 24.86 10.42
N GLU A 234 -6.70 25.93 11.16
CA GLU A 234 -6.71 25.96 12.63
C GLU A 234 -8.07 26.42 13.16
N ALA A 235 -8.67 25.66 14.08
CA ALA A 235 -9.90 26.03 14.78
C ALA A 235 -9.60 26.47 16.23
N ALA A 236 -10.35 27.44 16.76
CA ALA A 236 -10.22 27.83 18.16
C ALA A 236 -10.94 26.80 19.06
N ALA A 237 -10.34 26.45 20.20
CA ALA A 237 -10.91 25.51 21.14
C ALA A 237 -10.75 25.95 22.60
N SER A 238 -11.59 25.39 23.46
CA SER A 238 -11.52 25.51 24.93
C SER A 238 -11.87 24.18 25.57
N ALA A 239 -11.40 23.93 26.79
CA ALA A 239 -11.66 22.67 27.49
C ALA A 239 -12.04 22.89 28.95
N GLN A 240 -12.89 22.01 29.47
CA GLN A 240 -13.14 21.84 30.90
C GLN A 240 -12.84 20.39 31.28
N LEU A 241 -11.80 20.19 32.09
CA LEU A 241 -11.30 18.89 32.48
C LEU A 241 -11.45 18.69 34.00
N GLU A 242 -11.79 17.48 34.39
CA GLU A 242 -11.78 16.99 35.76
C GLU A 242 -10.89 15.75 35.85
N TYR A 243 -9.95 15.77 36.79
CA TYR A 243 -9.03 14.68 37.06
C TYR A 243 -9.25 14.19 38.49
N GLU A 244 -9.50 12.91 38.68
CA GLU A 244 -9.84 12.33 39.97
C GLU A 244 -9.06 11.04 40.22
N ARG A 245 -8.50 10.90 41.42
CA ARG A 245 -7.96 9.63 41.90
C ARG A 245 -9.09 8.70 42.32
N ILE A 246 -9.32 7.66 41.53
CA ILE A 246 -10.45 6.73 41.73
C ILE A 246 -10.07 5.47 42.53
N SER A 247 -8.79 5.08 42.56
CA SER A 247 -8.32 3.98 43.40
C SER A 247 -6.83 4.10 43.73
N GLY A 248 -6.40 3.32 44.73
CA GLY A 248 -5.06 3.39 45.31
C GLY A 248 -5.10 4.03 46.69
N ALA A 249 -4.68 3.30 47.71
CA ALA A 249 -4.69 3.78 49.09
C ALA A 249 -3.39 4.53 49.41
N PRO A 250 -3.45 5.59 50.23
CA PRO A 250 -2.27 6.34 50.59
C PRO A 250 -1.31 5.56 51.51
N LEU A 251 -0.03 5.96 51.53
CA LEU A 251 1.05 5.31 52.29
C LEU A 251 0.61 4.93 53.73
N PRO A 252 0.89 3.70 54.22
CA PRO A 252 0.61 3.32 55.60
C PRO A 252 1.25 4.30 56.61
N GLU A 253 0.60 4.56 57.74
CA GLU A 253 1.19 5.41 58.79
C GLU A 253 2.52 4.82 59.27
N GLY A 254 3.61 5.58 59.12
CA GLY A 254 4.93 5.25 59.69
C GLY A 254 6.05 4.85 58.73
N VAL A 255 5.88 4.88 57.39
CA VAL A 255 6.94 4.51 56.44
C VAL A 255 7.63 5.73 55.82
N ASN A 256 8.86 6.02 56.25
CA ASN A 256 9.82 6.82 55.49
C ASN A 256 10.65 5.86 54.63
N GLY A 257 10.71 6.09 53.32
CA GLY A 257 11.25 5.15 52.34
C GLY A 257 12.74 4.83 52.53
N ALA A 258 13.05 3.57 52.85
CA ALA A 258 14.31 2.89 52.55
C ALA A 258 14.09 1.35 52.59
N ALA A 259 14.78 0.64 51.70
CA ALA A 259 14.50 -0.73 51.22
C ALA A 259 14.73 -1.90 52.20
N THR A 260 14.12 -3.08 51.92
CA THR A 260 14.71 -4.43 52.01
C THR A 260 13.78 -5.49 51.38
N ALA A 261 14.33 -6.60 50.86
CA ALA A 261 13.72 -7.52 49.90
C ALA A 261 13.44 -8.97 50.41
N ALA A 262 12.43 -9.61 49.78
CA ALA A 262 12.19 -11.06 49.48
C ALA A 262 11.80 -12.06 50.61
N PRO A 263 11.29 -13.28 50.30
CA PRO A 263 10.29 -13.76 49.31
C PRO A 263 9.25 -14.79 49.88
N ALA A 264 8.18 -15.18 49.13
CA ALA A 264 7.72 -16.59 48.90
C ALA A 264 6.24 -16.79 48.45
N LYS A 265 6.10 -17.55 47.34
CA LYS A 265 5.18 -18.67 46.97
C LYS A 265 3.65 -18.64 47.15
N GLN A 266 3.00 -18.85 46.00
CA GLN A 266 1.92 -19.80 45.62
C GLN A 266 0.85 -20.19 46.65
N GLU A 267 -0.42 -20.01 46.27
CA GLU A 267 -1.44 -21.09 46.22
C GLU A 267 -2.73 -20.62 45.49
N THR A 268 -3.29 -21.52 44.68
CA THR A 268 -4.68 -21.54 44.18
C THR A 268 -5.34 -22.72 44.91
N PRO A 269 -6.65 -22.75 45.26
CA PRO A 269 -7.68 -23.05 44.24
C PRO A 269 -9.16 -22.60 44.52
N GLN A 270 -9.93 -22.60 43.42
CA GLN A 270 -11.35 -23.02 43.24
C GLN A 270 -12.56 -22.24 43.80
N ALA A 271 -13.35 -21.76 42.83
CA ALA A 271 -14.78 -22.02 42.56
C ALA A 271 -15.86 -21.73 43.61
N GLN A 272 -16.87 -20.94 43.19
CA GLN A 272 -18.31 -21.26 43.34
C GLN A 272 -19.18 -20.39 42.43
N THR A 273 -20.25 -21.02 41.93
CA THR A 273 -21.20 -20.58 40.89
C THR A 273 -22.50 -20.01 41.55
N PRO A 274 -23.61 -19.77 40.82
CA PRO A 274 -24.18 -18.45 40.51
C PRO A 274 -25.55 -18.17 41.17
N THR A 275 -26.11 -16.97 40.95
CA THR A 275 -27.57 -16.78 41.07
C THR A 275 -28.12 -15.74 40.10
N ALA A 276 -29.31 -16.09 39.60
CA ALA A 276 -30.31 -15.41 38.78
C ALA A 276 -30.60 -13.95 39.20
N GLU A 277 -31.29 -13.10 38.45
CA GLU A 277 -32.59 -13.31 37.79
C GLU A 277 -32.99 -11.99 37.09
N GLN A 278 -33.62 -12.00 35.90
CA GLN A 278 -34.74 -11.09 35.56
C GLN A 278 -35.45 -11.46 34.25
N LYS A 279 -36.75 -11.11 34.24
CA LYS A 279 -37.90 -11.65 33.48
C LYS A 279 -38.05 -11.12 32.04
N PRO A 280 -38.78 -11.85 31.17
CA PRO A 280 -39.34 -11.34 29.92
C PRO A 280 -40.83 -10.94 30.05
N ASP A 281 -41.25 -9.97 29.24
CA ASP A 281 -42.61 -9.41 29.21
C ASP A 281 -43.43 -9.92 28.01
N GLU A 282 -44.73 -10.09 28.23
CA GLU A 282 -45.72 -10.73 27.34
C GLU A 282 -46.23 -9.84 26.21
N GLN A 283 -46.56 -10.43 25.06
CA GLN A 283 -47.52 -9.86 24.10
C GLN A 283 -48.60 -10.88 23.68
N LYS A 284 -49.84 -10.41 23.71
CA LYS A 284 -51.11 -11.12 23.42
C LYS A 284 -51.34 -11.41 21.93
N PRO A 285 -52.16 -12.43 21.59
CA PRO A 285 -52.53 -12.78 20.22
C PRO A 285 -53.84 -12.10 19.75
N ALA A 286 -53.97 -11.91 18.44
CA ALA A 286 -55.24 -11.59 17.79
C ALA A 286 -55.39 -12.46 16.52
N GLU A 287 -56.47 -13.24 16.48
CA GLU A 287 -56.95 -14.02 15.34
C GLU A 287 -57.55 -13.11 14.26
N GLY A 288 -57.37 -13.49 12.99
CA GLY A 288 -58.04 -12.91 11.83
C GLY A 288 -57.98 -13.87 10.65
N GLU A 289 -59.13 -14.44 10.31
CA GLU A 289 -59.37 -15.39 9.20
C GLU A 289 -58.94 -14.82 7.83
N LYS A 290 -58.28 -15.65 7.01
CA LYS A 290 -58.07 -15.40 5.58
C LYS A 290 -59.01 -16.26 4.74
N LYS A 291 -59.80 -15.61 3.87
CA LYS A 291 -60.55 -16.23 2.77
C LYS A 291 -59.60 -16.73 1.68
N GLU A 292 -59.82 -17.95 1.20
CA GLU A 292 -59.19 -18.51 -0.01
C GLU A 292 -59.88 -17.96 -1.28
N ASP A 293 -59.08 -17.42 -2.20
CA ASP A 293 -59.48 -17.15 -3.59
C ASP A 293 -59.30 -18.42 -4.46
N PRO A 294 -60.14 -18.63 -5.49
CA PRO A 294 -60.12 -19.85 -6.30
C PRO A 294 -58.87 -19.97 -7.18
N LYS A 295 -58.28 -21.17 -7.20
CA LYS A 295 -57.12 -21.57 -8.04
C LYS A 295 -57.33 -21.18 -9.51
N LYS A 296 -56.53 -20.21 -9.99
CA LYS A 296 -56.33 -19.94 -11.42
C LYS A 296 -55.77 -21.20 -12.09
N LYS A 297 -56.39 -21.61 -13.20
CA LYS A 297 -55.89 -22.66 -14.10
C LYS A 297 -54.47 -22.28 -14.55
N GLU A 298 -53.47 -23.12 -14.28
CA GLU A 298 -52.08 -22.90 -14.72
C GLU A 298 -52.04 -22.87 -16.26
N LYS A 299 -51.40 -21.85 -16.85
CA LYS A 299 -51.22 -21.70 -18.30
C LYS A 299 -50.06 -22.59 -18.77
N THR A 300 -50.14 -23.11 -19.99
CA THR A 300 -49.03 -23.86 -20.61
C THR A 300 -47.96 -22.92 -21.18
N ILE A 301 -46.74 -23.43 -21.40
CA ILE A 301 -45.65 -22.64 -21.99
C ILE A 301 -46.03 -22.16 -23.38
N GLU A 302 -46.64 -23.04 -24.18
CA GLU A 302 -47.09 -22.78 -25.54
C GLU A 302 -48.17 -21.68 -25.59
N GLU A 303 -49.08 -21.66 -24.61
CA GLU A 303 -50.10 -20.60 -24.49
C GLU A 303 -49.49 -19.23 -24.16
N VAL A 304 -48.46 -19.19 -23.31
CA VAL A 304 -47.81 -17.93 -22.88
C VAL A 304 -46.87 -17.38 -23.96
N THR A 305 -46.23 -18.24 -24.73
CA THR A 305 -45.13 -17.87 -25.65
C THR A 305 -45.52 -17.80 -27.13
N LYS A 306 -46.79 -18.03 -27.48
CA LYS A 306 -47.28 -18.09 -28.88
C LYS A 306 -46.88 -16.91 -29.80
N ASP A 307 -46.75 -15.70 -29.24
CA ASP A 307 -46.45 -14.47 -29.98
C ASP A 307 -45.01 -13.97 -29.73
N PHE A 308 -44.13 -14.84 -29.23
CA PHE A 308 -42.73 -14.53 -28.92
C PHE A 308 -41.79 -15.09 -30.00
N GLU A 309 -40.69 -14.39 -30.25
CA GLU A 309 -39.55 -14.92 -31.00
C GLU A 309 -38.87 -16.01 -30.17
N LYS A 310 -38.76 -17.21 -30.72
CA LYS A 310 -38.10 -18.35 -30.08
C LYS A 310 -36.63 -18.40 -30.48
N LEU A 311 -35.74 -18.33 -29.50
CA LEU A 311 -34.29 -18.45 -29.65
C LEU A 311 -33.83 -19.75 -28.98
N GLU A 312 -33.44 -20.74 -29.78
CA GLU A 312 -32.99 -22.06 -29.28
C GLU A 312 -31.49 -22.05 -28.96
N GLY A 313 -31.12 -22.62 -27.81
CA GLY A 313 -29.73 -22.70 -27.34
C GLY A 313 -29.61 -23.42 -26.00
N LEU A 314 -28.57 -23.09 -25.22
CA LEU A 314 -28.33 -23.65 -23.88
C LEU A 314 -29.60 -23.59 -23.04
N PHE A 315 -30.18 -22.40 -22.94
CA PHE A 315 -31.56 -22.20 -22.52
C PHE A 315 -32.37 -21.70 -23.70
N THR A 316 -33.57 -22.23 -23.90
CA THR A 316 -34.49 -21.67 -24.89
C THR A 316 -35.02 -20.34 -24.35
N LEU A 317 -34.82 -19.27 -25.11
CA LEU A 317 -35.37 -17.95 -24.78
C LEU A 317 -36.57 -17.65 -25.65
N TYR A 318 -37.57 -16.99 -25.08
CA TYR A 318 -38.70 -16.43 -25.80
C TYR A 318 -38.67 -14.92 -25.60
N ARG A 319 -38.48 -14.15 -26.68
CA ARG A 319 -38.38 -12.68 -26.63
C ARG A 319 -39.55 -12.01 -27.34
N LYS A 320 -40.12 -10.97 -26.74
CA LYS A 320 -41.13 -10.14 -27.38
C LYS A 320 -40.81 -8.67 -27.15
N LYS A 321 -40.62 -7.93 -28.24
CA LYS A 321 -40.39 -6.48 -28.25
C LYS A 321 -41.69 -5.73 -28.51
N GLU A 322 -42.09 -4.88 -27.59
CA GLU A 322 -43.22 -3.98 -27.67
C GLU A 322 -42.74 -2.55 -27.34
N ALA A 323 -43.52 -1.52 -27.69
CA ALA A 323 -43.17 -0.14 -27.37
C ALA A 323 -42.99 0.03 -25.85
N GLY A 324 -41.77 0.38 -25.40
CA GLY A 324 -41.44 0.56 -23.99
C GLY A 324 -41.31 -0.73 -23.17
N LYS A 325 -41.39 -1.91 -23.79
CA LYS A 325 -41.31 -3.20 -23.07
C LYS A 325 -40.59 -4.27 -23.90
N ASP A 326 -39.53 -4.84 -23.34
CA ASP A 326 -38.80 -5.97 -23.91
C ASP A 326 -38.89 -7.14 -22.92
N THR A 327 -39.72 -8.13 -23.24
CA THR A 327 -39.97 -9.29 -22.38
C THR A 327 -39.14 -10.47 -22.85
N ILE A 328 -38.39 -11.08 -21.93
CA ILE A 328 -37.57 -12.27 -22.16
C ILE A 328 -37.98 -13.32 -21.14
N TYR A 329 -38.59 -14.41 -21.62
CA TYR A 329 -38.78 -15.61 -20.85
C TYR A 329 -37.66 -16.61 -21.13
N MET A 330 -37.24 -17.34 -20.11
CA MET A 330 -36.27 -18.42 -20.20
C MET A 330 -36.94 -19.74 -19.83
N GLU A 331 -36.80 -20.74 -20.69
CA GLU A 331 -37.24 -22.10 -20.43
C GLU A 331 -36.13 -22.87 -19.70
N VAL A 332 -36.44 -23.40 -18.52
CA VAL A 332 -35.54 -24.23 -17.72
C VAL A 332 -36.08 -25.65 -17.71
N ARG A 333 -35.29 -26.59 -18.24
CA ARG A 333 -35.62 -28.02 -18.16
C ARG A 333 -35.20 -28.58 -16.80
N ARG A 334 -35.89 -29.63 -16.33
CA ARG A 334 -35.54 -30.22 -15.02
C ARG A 334 -34.13 -30.79 -14.94
N ASP A 335 -33.56 -31.27 -16.04
CA ASP A 335 -32.16 -31.73 -16.12
C ASP A 335 -31.13 -30.58 -16.05
N GLN A 336 -31.58 -29.33 -16.16
CA GLN A 336 -30.76 -28.12 -16.05
C GLN A 336 -30.69 -27.57 -14.62
N LEU A 337 -31.58 -28.03 -13.73
CA LEU A 337 -31.54 -27.65 -12.31
C LEU A 337 -30.34 -28.32 -11.62
N GLU A 338 -29.82 -27.67 -10.57
CA GLU A 338 -28.65 -28.10 -9.78
C GLU A 338 -27.33 -28.26 -10.56
N LYS A 339 -27.32 -28.00 -11.86
CA LYS A 339 -26.11 -27.90 -12.68
C LYS A 339 -25.41 -26.56 -12.48
N LEU A 340 -24.09 -26.57 -12.64
CA LEU A 340 -23.26 -25.39 -12.57
C LEU A 340 -23.19 -24.66 -13.91
N TYR A 341 -23.44 -23.36 -13.84
CA TYR A 341 -23.32 -22.43 -14.94
C TYR A 341 -22.41 -21.27 -14.55
N PHE A 342 -21.75 -20.70 -15.56
CA PHE A 342 -20.86 -19.57 -15.40
C PHE A 342 -21.47 -18.36 -16.12
N LEU A 343 -21.81 -17.32 -15.36
CA LEU A 343 -22.25 -16.03 -15.88
C LEU A 343 -21.10 -15.04 -15.84
N GLN A 344 -20.75 -14.49 -16.98
CA GLN A 344 -19.63 -13.57 -17.12
C GLN A 344 -20.12 -12.26 -17.71
N ALA A 345 -19.67 -11.15 -17.13
CA ALA A 345 -20.00 -9.81 -17.59
C ALA A 345 -18.73 -9.05 -17.96
N THR A 346 -18.68 -8.54 -19.19
CA THR A 346 -17.52 -7.79 -19.72
C THR A 346 -18.01 -6.50 -20.38
N VAL A 347 -17.31 -5.39 -20.13
CA VAL A 347 -17.59 -4.12 -20.81
C VAL A 347 -17.24 -4.25 -22.30
N SER A 348 -18.19 -3.97 -23.18
CA SER A 348 -17.99 -3.92 -24.63
C SER A 348 -17.68 -2.49 -25.08
N GLU A 349 -18.42 -1.52 -24.57
CA GLU A 349 -18.20 -0.09 -24.79
C GLU A 349 -18.31 0.63 -23.44
N GLY A 350 -17.35 1.49 -23.12
CA GLY A 350 -17.36 2.16 -21.83
C GLY A 350 -16.48 3.39 -21.79
N LEU A 351 -16.02 3.74 -20.59
CA LEU A 351 -15.23 4.95 -20.35
C LEU A 351 -13.74 4.67 -20.56
N PRO A 352 -12.93 5.68 -20.92
CA PRO A 352 -11.48 5.52 -21.06
C PRO A 352 -10.77 5.48 -19.69
N THR A 353 -11.40 4.84 -18.69
CA THR A 353 -10.89 4.63 -17.34
C THR A 353 -10.61 3.14 -17.15
N PHE A 354 -9.59 2.80 -16.36
CA PHE A 354 -9.15 1.41 -16.21
C PHE A 354 -10.29 0.44 -15.82
N PHE A 355 -11.21 0.89 -14.95
CA PHE A 355 -12.32 0.07 -14.45
C PHE A 355 -13.47 -0.17 -15.44
N LEU A 356 -13.61 0.66 -16.47
CA LEU A 356 -14.73 0.62 -17.41
C LEU A 356 -14.29 0.73 -18.87
N ALA A 357 -13.03 0.43 -19.15
CA ALA A 357 -12.53 0.35 -20.52
C ALA A 357 -13.17 -0.82 -21.27
N ALA A 358 -13.23 -0.71 -22.59
CA ALA A 358 -13.67 -1.80 -23.45
C ALA A 358 -12.79 -3.04 -23.22
N GLY A 359 -13.43 -4.20 -23.05
CA GLY A 359 -12.78 -5.47 -22.70
C GLY A 359 -12.60 -5.71 -21.20
N THR A 360 -12.87 -4.73 -20.31
CA THR A 360 -12.71 -4.91 -18.87
C THR A 360 -13.76 -5.89 -18.32
N PRO A 361 -13.35 -6.99 -17.66
CA PRO A 361 -14.27 -7.92 -17.04
C PRO A 361 -14.82 -7.33 -15.73
N ILE A 362 -16.15 -7.34 -15.56
CA ILE A 362 -16.80 -6.79 -14.37
C ILE A 362 -16.93 -7.86 -13.28
N THR A 363 -17.51 -9.01 -13.63
CA THR A 363 -17.72 -10.10 -12.68
C THR A 363 -17.83 -11.44 -13.39
N ASP A 364 -17.52 -12.50 -12.65
CA ASP A 364 -17.77 -13.89 -13.00
C ASP A 364 -18.52 -14.54 -11.85
N ILE A 365 -19.70 -15.08 -12.14
CA ILE A 365 -20.58 -15.69 -11.17
C ILE A 365 -20.74 -17.17 -11.54
N LEU A 366 -20.18 -18.04 -10.72
CA LEU A 366 -20.49 -19.46 -10.75
C LEU A 366 -21.79 -19.70 -9.98
N PHE A 367 -22.82 -20.20 -10.65
CA PHE A 367 -24.14 -20.39 -10.05
C PHE A 367 -24.82 -21.68 -10.49
N LYS A 368 -25.92 -22.02 -9.83
CA LYS A 368 -26.86 -23.06 -10.21
C LYS A 368 -28.29 -22.58 -10.06
N LEU A 369 -29.20 -23.18 -10.81
CA LEU A 369 -30.64 -22.95 -10.68
C LEU A 369 -31.25 -24.01 -9.77
N VAL A 370 -31.88 -23.56 -8.68
CA VAL A 370 -32.48 -24.45 -7.68
C VAL A 370 -33.98 -24.20 -7.61
N GLN A 371 -34.78 -25.25 -7.78
CA GLN A 371 -36.23 -25.13 -7.57
C GLN A 371 -36.54 -25.21 -6.07
N ARG A 372 -37.26 -24.22 -5.55
CA ARG A 372 -37.80 -24.21 -4.19
C ARG A 372 -39.27 -23.78 -4.24
N ASP A 373 -40.18 -24.68 -3.88
CA ASP A 373 -41.63 -24.46 -3.97
C ASP A 373 -42.04 -24.03 -5.41
N GLU A 374 -42.70 -22.86 -5.55
CA GLU A 374 -43.18 -22.32 -6.83
C GLU A 374 -42.21 -21.33 -7.50
N GLN A 375 -40.94 -21.33 -7.10
CA GLN A 375 -39.90 -20.44 -7.64
C GLN A 375 -38.61 -21.18 -8.00
N ILE A 376 -37.84 -20.58 -8.91
CA ILE A 376 -36.48 -20.94 -9.25
C ILE A 376 -35.54 -19.89 -8.65
N LEU A 377 -34.54 -20.34 -7.90
CA LEU A 377 -33.53 -19.48 -7.28
C LEU A 377 -32.23 -19.54 -8.09
N LEU A 378 -31.58 -18.37 -8.27
CA LEU A 378 -30.20 -18.28 -8.71
C LEU A 378 -29.30 -18.37 -7.48
N VAL A 379 -28.60 -19.50 -7.34
CA VAL A 379 -27.79 -19.82 -6.15
C VAL A 379 -26.31 -19.82 -6.51
N VAL A 380 -25.50 -19.05 -5.80
CA VAL A 380 -24.04 -19.04 -5.89
C VAL A 380 -23.47 -19.95 -4.80
N PRO A 381 -23.00 -21.16 -5.15
CA PRO A 381 -22.44 -22.09 -4.19
C PRO A 381 -21.10 -21.63 -3.61
N ASN A 382 -20.85 -21.95 -2.34
CA ASN A 382 -19.55 -21.66 -1.73
C ASN A 382 -18.54 -22.78 -2.03
N TYR A 383 -17.68 -22.56 -3.04
CA TYR A 383 -16.63 -23.52 -3.43
C TYR A 383 -15.25 -23.24 -2.85
N GLY A 384 -15.08 -22.13 -2.13
CA GLY A 384 -13.82 -21.80 -1.46
C GLY A 384 -13.49 -22.77 -0.31
N PHE A 385 -14.50 -23.46 0.21
CA PHE A 385 -14.38 -24.41 1.32
C PHE A 385 -15.05 -25.74 0.96
N GLN A 386 -14.28 -26.81 0.93
CA GLN A 386 -14.73 -28.12 0.48
C GLN A 386 -14.34 -29.22 1.46
N ALA A 387 -15.02 -30.36 1.34
CA ALA A 387 -14.64 -31.62 1.96
C ALA A 387 -15.21 -32.78 1.15
N ASN A 388 -14.68 -33.99 1.36
CA ASN A 388 -15.22 -35.20 0.75
C ASN A 388 -16.71 -35.35 1.12
N PRO A 389 -17.63 -35.32 0.13
CA PRO A 389 -19.07 -35.23 0.37
C PRO A 389 -19.64 -36.41 1.20
N ASN A 390 -18.93 -37.54 1.24
CA ASN A 390 -19.33 -38.74 1.96
C ASN A 390 -18.91 -38.76 3.44
N THR A 391 -18.38 -37.65 3.96
CA THR A 391 -17.85 -37.57 5.34
C THR A 391 -18.73 -36.72 6.27
N PRO A 392 -18.66 -36.91 7.60
CA PRO A 392 -19.31 -36.03 8.56
C PRO A 392 -18.85 -34.57 8.45
N ILE A 393 -17.57 -34.34 8.18
CA ILE A 393 -17.02 -32.99 8.07
C ILE A 393 -17.64 -32.21 6.91
N ALA A 394 -17.99 -32.86 5.79
CA ALA A 394 -18.72 -32.19 4.70
C ALA A 394 -20.12 -31.70 5.08
N ARG A 395 -20.77 -32.31 6.09
CA ARG A 395 -22.00 -31.73 6.67
C ARG A 395 -21.71 -30.49 7.51
N SER A 396 -20.57 -30.47 8.21
CA SER A 396 -20.12 -29.29 8.97
C SER A 396 -19.79 -28.13 8.04
N VAL A 397 -18.97 -28.37 7.02
CA VAL A 397 -18.60 -27.37 6.00
C VAL A 397 -19.85 -26.73 5.38
N ARG A 398 -20.82 -27.53 4.91
CA ARG A 398 -22.08 -27.00 4.36
C ARG A 398 -22.93 -26.19 5.36
N ARG A 399 -22.79 -26.43 6.67
CA ARG A 399 -23.50 -25.65 7.71
C ARG A 399 -22.77 -24.35 8.05
N SER A 400 -21.43 -24.36 7.96
CA SER A 400 -20.58 -23.23 8.29
C SER A 400 -20.39 -22.26 7.12
N PHE A 401 -20.43 -22.75 5.89
CA PHE A 401 -20.21 -21.98 4.67
C PHE A 401 -21.42 -22.13 3.75
N ALA A 402 -22.41 -21.26 3.94
CA ALA A 402 -23.67 -21.30 3.19
C ALA A 402 -23.54 -20.76 1.76
N ASP A 403 -24.37 -21.29 0.86
CA ASP A 403 -24.55 -20.77 -0.50
C ASP A 403 -25.28 -19.41 -0.46
N ALA A 404 -25.01 -18.53 -1.42
CA ALA A 404 -25.69 -17.24 -1.56
C ALA A 404 -26.86 -17.31 -2.56
N TYR A 405 -27.92 -16.53 -2.32
CA TYR A 405 -29.06 -16.40 -3.23
C TYR A 405 -29.04 -14.99 -3.84
N LEU A 406 -28.87 -14.89 -5.16
CA LEU A 406 -28.80 -13.57 -5.82
C LEU A 406 -30.13 -13.12 -6.41
N GLU A 407 -30.92 -14.05 -6.95
CA GLU A 407 -32.20 -13.75 -7.60
C GLU A 407 -33.21 -14.88 -7.39
N SER A 408 -34.49 -14.53 -7.50
CA SER A 408 -35.60 -15.49 -7.53
C SER A 408 -36.55 -15.21 -8.68
N PHE A 409 -36.98 -16.29 -9.35
CA PHE A 409 -37.87 -16.23 -10.48
C PHE A 409 -39.13 -17.03 -10.19
N LYS A 410 -40.28 -16.39 -10.35
CA LYS A 410 -41.57 -17.08 -10.31
C LYS A 410 -41.71 -17.98 -11.55
N ILE A 411 -42.30 -19.16 -11.36
CA ILE A 411 -42.68 -20.04 -12.49
C ILE A 411 -43.96 -19.48 -13.13
N GLU A 412 -43.85 -18.96 -14.35
CA GLU A 412 -44.95 -18.34 -15.09
C GLU A 412 -45.83 -19.38 -15.81
N ALA A 413 -45.22 -20.47 -16.28
CA ALA A 413 -45.91 -21.58 -16.93
C ALA A 413 -45.10 -22.87 -16.82
N LYS A 414 -45.78 -24.00 -17.04
CA LYS A 414 -45.17 -25.34 -17.06
C LYS A 414 -45.64 -26.07 -18.32
N SER A 415 -44.80 -26.94 -18.87
CA SER A 415 -45.26 -27.89 -19.90
C SER A 415 -46.28 -28.88 -19.30
N ASP A 416 -47.07 -29.55 -20.14
CA ASP A 416 -48.13 -30.50 -19.72
C ASP A 416 -47.68 -31.59 -18.72
N GLU A 417 -46.39 -31.93 -18.67
CA GLU A 417 -45.80 -32.91 -17.73
C GLU A 417 -44.88 -32.29 -16.66
N GLY A 418 -44.80 -30.96 -16.58
CA GLY A 418 -43.93 -30.24 -15.63
C GLY A 418 -42.43 -30.44 -15.84
N LYS A 419 -42.01 -30.99 -17.00
CA LYS A 419 -40.61 -31.22 -17.37
C LYS A 419 -39.86 -29.94 -17.75
N ARG A 420 -40.60 -28.95 -18.27
CA ARG A 420 -40.10 -27.62 -18.65
C ARG A 420 -40.82 -26.57 -17.81
N LEU A 421 -40.06 -25.60 -17.33
CA LEU A 421 -40.52 -24.50 -16.51
C LEU A 421 -40.20 -23.19 -17.23
N LEU A 422 -41.15 -22.25 -17.28
CA LEU A 422 -40.94 -20.95 -17.88
C LEU A 422 -40.77 -19.89 -16.78
N ILE A 423 -39.69 -19.12 -16.83
CA ILE A 423 -39.40 -18.05 -15.88
C ILE A 423 -39.16 -16.71 -16.59
N ASP A 424 -39.54 -15.61 -15.95
CA ASP A 424 -39.30 -14.25 -16.43
C ASP A 424 -37.90 -13.75 -16.06
N VAL A 425 -37.04 -13.55 -17.07
CA VAL A 425 -35.68 -13.04 -16.90
C VAL A 425 -35.50 -11.63 -17.49
N SER A 426 -36.61 -10.95 -17.81
CA SER A 426 -36.60 -9.64 -18.48
C SER A 426 -35.83 -8.55 -17.73
N ASN A 427 -35.65 -8.70 -16.41
CA ASN A 427 -34.92 -7.74 -15.58
C ASN A 427 -33.55 -8.24 -15.14
N LEU A 428 -33.22 -9.52 -15.34
CA LEU A 428 -31.98 -10.12 -14.83
C LEU A 428 -30.72 -9.38 -15.32
N PHE A 429 -30.73 -9.02 -16.61
CA PHE A 429 -29.61 -8.34 -17.28
C PHE A 429 -29.82 -6.83 -17.46
N ARG A 430 -30.82 -6.24 -16.78
CA ARG A 430 -31.07 -4.78 -16.70
C ARG A 430 -31.07 -4.27 -15.26
N SER A 431 -31.07 -5.17 -14.28
CA SER A 431 -30.82 -4.87 -12.89
C SER A 431 -29.32 -4.66 -12.65
N ASP A 432 -28.98 -4.28 -11.41
CA ASP A 432 -27.60 -4.14 -10.96
C ASP A 432 -27.04 -5.47 -10.42
N LEU A 433 -27.35 -6.61 -11.09
CA LEU A 433 -26.88 -7.95 -10.70
C LEU A 433 -25.37 -8.01 -10.50
N ILE A 434 -24.64 -7.25 -11.31
CA ILE A 434 -23.17 -7.20 -11.35
C ILE A 434 -22.58 -6.04 -10.54
N GLN A 435 -23.41 -5.30 -9.79
CA GLN A 435 -23.00 -4.14 -8.98
C GLN A 435 -22.22 -3.06 -9.78
N ILE A 436 -22.53 -2.92 -11.07
CA ILE A 436 -21.87 -1.98 -11.97
C ILE A 436 -22.11 -0.52 -11.56
N GLN A 437 -23.22 -0.22 -10.88
CA GLN A 437 -23.50 1.15 -10.43
C GLN A 437 -22.42 1.69 -9.49
N GLN A 438 -21.86 0.85 -8.60
CA GLN A 438 -20.79 1.26 -7.70
C GLN A 438 -19.50 1.59 -8.48
N ILE A 439 -19.19 0.78 -9.49
CA ILE A 439 -18.02 0.96 -10.36
C ILE A 439 -18.17 2.26 -11.16
N VAL A 440 -19.36 2.52 -11.72
CA VAL A 440 -19.65 3.78 -12.43
C VAL A 440 -19.52 4.98 -11.51
N ASN A 441 -20.02 4.90 -10.27
CA ASN A 441 -19.90 6.00 -9.31
C ASN A 441 -18.44 6.35 -9.00
N LEU A 442 -17.59 5.32 -8.85
CA LEU A 442 -16.15 5.49 -8.64
C LEU A 442 -15.47 6.05 -9.89
N ALA A 443 -15.68 5.42 -11.05
CA ALA A 443 -15.00 5.75 -12.30
C ALA A 443 -15.42 7.11 -12.87
N ALA A 444 -16.68 7.50 -12.71
CA ALA A 444 -17.22 8.76 -13.20
C ALA A 444 -17.21 9.89 -12.16
N GLY A 445 -16.72 9.64 -10.94
CA GLY A 445 -16.52 10.65 -9.90
C GLY A 445 -17.80 11.33 -9.42
N GLY A 446 -18.90 10.58 -9.30
CA GLY A 446 -20.21 11.15 -8.99
C GLY A 446 -21.23 10.12 -8.52
N SER A 447 -22.41 10.59 -8.12
CA SER A 447 -23.55 9.71 -7.82
C SER A 447 -24.39 9.54 -9.08
N TYR A 448 -24.41 8.31 -9.59
CA TYR A 448 -25.19 7.87 -10.73
C TYR A 448 -26.07 6.68 -10.33
N SER A 449 -27.21 6.60 -10.99
CA SER A 449 -28.18 5.51 -10.83
C SER A 449 -28.59 4.98 -12.19
N ILE A 450 -28.89 3.69 -12.28
CA ILE A 450 -29.37 3.07 -13.53
C ILE A 450 -30.70 3.73 -13.95
N ASP A 451 -30.71 4.36 -15.12
CA ASP A 451 -31.91 4.82 -15.81
C ASP A 451 -32.54 3.62 -16.53
N ARG A 452 -33.55 3.02 -15.89
CA ARG A 452 -34.23 1.81 -16.40
C ARG A 452 -34.97 2.06 -17.71
N GLU A 453 -35.40 3.28 -18.00
CA GLU A 453 -36.13 3.60 -19.23
C GLU A 453 -35.17 3.69 -20.43
N LYS A 454 -33.92 4.09 -20.20
CA LYS A 454 -32.87 4.17 -21.22
C LYS A 454 -31.91 2.98 -21.25
N THR A 455 -32.06 2.05 -20.32
CA THR A 455 -31.30 0.79 -20.30
C THR A 455 -32.00 -0.27 -21.15
N VAL A 456 -31.36 -0.71 -22.23
CA VAL A 456 -31.98 -1.54 -23.28
C VAL A 456 -31.10 -2.72 -23.70
N TYR A 457 -31.72 -3.75 -24.28
CA TYR A 457 -31.03 -4.90 -24.84
C TYR A 457 -30.68 -4.68 -26.32
N ASN A 458 -29.41 -4.47 -26.63
CA ASN A 458 -28.92 -4.37 -27.99
C ASN A 458 -29.05 -5.72 -28.72
N GLN A 459 -28.54 -6.79 -28.10
CA GLN A 459 -28.53 -8.13 -28.67
C GLN A 459 -28.93 -9.18 -27.64
N VAL A 460 -29.67 -10.19 -28.08
CA VAL A 460 -29.98 -11.40 -27.31
C VAL A 460 -29.83 -12.55 -28.29
N LYS A 461 -28.84 -13.41 -28.09
CA LYS A 461 -28.55 -14.56 -28.95
C LYS A 461 -28.47 -15.81 -28.08
N ALA A 462 -29.01 -16.92 -28.57
CA ALA A 462 -28.89 -18.23 -27.95
C ALA A 462 -28.07 -19.14 -28.86
N PHE A 463 -27.11 -19.85 -28.28
CA PHE A 463 -26.22 -20.80 -28.94
C PHE A 463 -26.28 -22.13 -28.18
N PRO A 464 -25.86 -23.26 -28.77
CA PRO A 464 -25.98 -24.57 -28.13
C PRO A 464 -25.42 -24.65 -26.70
N ASN A 465 -24.29 -23.98 -26.44
CA ASN A 465 -23.60 -24.01 -25.15
C ASN A 465 -23.52 -22.64 -24.45
N ASN A 466 -24.09 -21.58 -25.04
CA ASN A 466 -23.97 -20.21 -24.54
C ASN A 466 -25.29 -19.44 -24.71
N VAL A 467 -25.59 -18.55 -23.78
CA VAL A 467 -26.53 -17.44 -24.00
C VAL A 467 -25.75 -16.12 -23.95
N PHE A 468 -25.89 -15.32 -25.00
CA PHE A 468 -25.25 -14.01 -25.12
C PHE A 468 -26.30 -12.91 -25.02
N VAL A 469 -26.14 -11.99 -24.07
CA VAL A 469 -27.00 -10.82 -23.90
C VAL A 469 -26.14 -9.57 -23.84
N GLN A 470 -26.37 -8.62 -24.74
CA GLN A 470 -25.71 -7.32 -24.70
C GLN A 470 -26.70 -6.28 -24.19
N THR A 471 -26.37 -5.66 -23.06
CA THR A 471 -27.16 -4.60 -22.44
C THR A 471 -26.43 -3.28 -22.59
N ALA A 472 -27.08 -2.29 -23.21
CA ALA A 472 -26.66 -0.90 -23.15
C ALA A 472 -27.28 -0.27 -21.90
N TYR A 473 -26.49 -0.16 -20.85
CA TYR A 473 -26.84 0.55 -19.64
C TYR A 473 -26.75 2.06 -19.84
N HIS A 474 -27.75 2.76 -19.32
CA HIS A 474 -27.68 4.20 -19.14
C HIS A 474 -27.70 4.51 -17.66
N PHE A 475 -26.73 5.28 -17.20
CA PHE A 475 -26.72 5.82 -15.85
C PHE A 475 -26.99 7.32 -15.91
N ALA A 476 -28.02 7.75 -15.19
CA ALA A 476 -28.39 9.15 -15.03
C ALA A 476 -28.01 9.63 -13.63
N GLY A 477 -27.59 10.88 -13.53
CA GLY A 477 -27.13 11.45 -12.26
C GLY A 477 -26.25 12.67 -12.46
N GLY A 478 -25.21 12.82 -11.64
CA GLY A 478 -24.18 13.83 -11.86
C GLY A 478 -24.23 15.08 -10.97
N GLN A 479 -24.90 15.03 -9.81
CA GLN A 479 -24.54 15.98 -8.76
C GLN A 479 -23.12 15.65 -8.31
N GLN A 480 -22.17 16.46 -8.78
CA GLN A 480 -20.84 16.56 -8.20
C GLN A 480 -21.02 16.71 -6.70
N ARG A 481 -20.51 15.76 -5.90
CA ARG A 481 -20.13 16.11 -4.54
C ARG A 481 -18.95 17.06 -4.71
N GLY A 482 -19.22 18.36 -4.60
CA GLY A 482 -18.18 19.37 -4.59
C GLY A 482 -17.22 19.08 -3.45
N GLY A 483 -15.96 18.80 -3.79
CA GLY A 483 -14.86 18.59 -2.83
C GLY A 483 -14.94 17.31 -2.01
N GLY A 484 -13.79 16.64 -1.85
CA GLY A 484 -13.62 15.46 -0.98
C GLY A 484 -13.02 14.25 -1.69
N LEU A 485 -12.85 13.16 -0.93
CA LEU A 485 -12.16 11.92 -1.35
C LEU A 485 -12.71 11.34 -2.67
N ALA A 486 -14.01 11.45 -2.95
CA ALA A 486 -14.62 10.94 -4.19
C ALA A 486 -14.22 11.75 -5.45
N GLY A 487 -14.05 13.07 -5.34
CA GLY A 487 -13.52 13.89 -6.43
C GLY A 487 -12.02 13.66 -6.66
N ILE A 488 -11.28 13.36 -5.59
CA ILE A 488 -9.87 12.98 -5.64
C ILE A 488 -9.71 11.60 -6.29
N LEU A 489 -10.50 10.60 -5.87
CA LEU A 489 -10.50 9.25 -6.46
C LEU A 489 -10.97 9.25 -7.92
N GLY A 490 -11.98 10.06 -8.27
CA GLY A 490 -12.41 10.25 -9.66
C GLY A 490 -11.36 10.95 -10.53
N GLY A 491 -10.54 11.83 -9.96
CA GLY A 491 -9.38 12.42 -10.64
C GLY A 491 -8.24 11.43 -10.86
N LEU A 492 -8.03 10.51 -9.92
CA LEU A 492 -7.02 9.44 -10.00
C LEU A 492 -7.40 8.32 -10.98
N ALA A 493 -8.70 8.04 -11.15
CA ALA A 493 -9.20 7.04 -12.10
C ALA A 493 -9.16 7.47 -13.58
N GLY A 494 -8.62 8.67 -13.85
CA GLY A 494 -8.74 9.37 -15.12
C GLY A 494 -10.10 10.05 -15.22
N SER A 495 -10.12 11.36 -15.48
CA SER A 495 -11.38 12.05 -15.73
C SER A 495 -12.15 11.31 -16.81
N ALA A 496 -13.37 10.87 -16.51
CA ALA A 496 -14.19 10.03 -17.40
C ALA A 496 -14.46 10.64 -18.80
N ASN A 497 -14.05 11.89 -19.03
CA ASN A 497 -14.17 12.62 -20.31
C ASN A 497 -15.57 12.46 -20.92
N LEU A 498 -16.58 12.58 -20.05
CA LEU A 498 -17.97 12.44 -20.41
C LEU A 498 -18.37 13.57 -21.36
N ALA A 499 -19.13 13.22 -22.40
CA ALA A 499 -19.74 14.21 -23.29
C ALA A 499 -20.72 15.13 -22.53
N ASP A 500 -21.43 14.60 -21.53
CA ASP A 500 -22.26 15.33 -20.58
C ASP A 500 -22.14 14.67 -19.19
N PRO A 501 -21.77 15.40 -18.12
CA PRO A 501 -21.56 14.83 -16.79
C PRO A 501 -22.84 14.26 -16.15
N ARG A 502 -24.02 14.44 -16.75
CA ARG A 502 -25.28 13.90 -16.24
C ARG A 502 -25.62 12.52 -16.78
N SER A 503 -24.84 12.01 -17.74
CA SER A 503 -25.18 10.87 -18.56
C SER A 503 -23.96 9.98 -18.79
N VAL A 504 -24.02 8.74 -18.31
CA VAL A 504 -22.97 7.74 -18.52
C VAL A 504 -23.56 6.53 -19.23
N PRO A 505 -23.32 6.35 -20.54
CA PRO A 505 -23.67 5.12 -21.26
C PRO A 505 -22.55 4.08 -21.11
N ILE A 506 -22.89 2.83 -20.79
CA ILE A 506 -21.96 1.69 -20.75
C ILE A 506 -22.64 0.48 -21.40
N THR A 507 -21.97 -0.19 -22.33
CA THR A 507 -22.45 -1.43 -22.92
C THR A 507 -21.75 -2.63 -22.28
N VAL A 508 -22.52 -3.59 -21.78
CA VAL A 508 -22.02 -4.82 -21.12
C VAL A 508 -22.50 -6.04 -21.88
N ASN A 509 -21.58 -6.96 -22.16
CA ASN A 509 -21.86 -8.27 -22.69
C ASN A 509 -21.93 -9.30 -21.55
N TYR A 510 -23.07 -9.96 -21.43
CA TYR A 510 -23.28 -11.13 -20.60
C TYR A 510 -23.12 -12.40 -21.42
N ASN A 511 -22.35 -13.34 -20.89
CA ASN A 511 -22.18 -14.68 -21.44
C ASN A 511 -22.52 -15.70 -20.37
N LEU A 512 -23.42 -16.63 -20.71
CA LEU A 512 -23.90 -17.66 -19.79
C LEU A 512 -23.63 -19.04 -20.38
N TRP A 513 -22.79 -19.83 -19.71
CA TRP A 513 -22.32 -21.14 -20.17
C TRP A 513 -22.57 -22.24 -19.13
N GLU A 514 -22.76 -23.48 -19.58
CA GLU A 514 -22.63 -24.65 -18.69
C GLU A 514 -21.16 -24.87 -18.36
N LEU A 515 -20.82 -24.99 -17.07
CA LEU A 515 -19.43 -25.16 -16.64
C LEU A 515 -18.94 -26.57 -17.01
N PRO A 516 -17.82 -26.73 -17.74
CA PRO A 516 -17.29 -28.05 -18.05
C PRO A 516 -16.68 -28.69 -16.80
N VAL A 517 -17.32 -29.75 -16.30
CA VAL A 517 -16.88 -30.48 -15.09
C VAL A 517 -16.49 -31.93 -15.35
N ASN A 518 -16.76 -32.48 -16.55
CA ASN A 518 -16.50 -33.89 -16.92
C ASN A 518 -16.06 -34.04 -18.38
N ASN A 519 -15.18 -33.16 -18.87
CA ASN A 519 -14.71 -33.15 -20.27
C ASN A 519 -13.36 -33.85 -20.50
N GLY A 520 -12.85 -34.60 -19.50
CA GLY A 520 -11.56 -35.28 -19.58
C GLY A 520 -10.35 -34.43 -19.16
N TYR A 521 -10.55 -33.16 -18.82
CA TYR A 521 -9.49 -32.31 -18.30
C TYR A 521 -9.01 -32.79 -16.92
N VAL A 522 -7.70 -32.96 -16.77
CA VAL A 522 -7.06 -33.32 -15.49
C VAL A 522 -6.45 -32.06 -14.86
N PRO A 523 -6.93 -31.59 -13.69
CA PRO A 523 -6.28 -30.50 -12.95
C PRO A 523 -4.82 -30.83 -12.64
N ARG A 524 -3.95 -29.83 -12.62
CA ARG A 524 -2.52 -30.02 -12.33
C ARG A 524 -2.14 -29.26 -11.07
N PHE A 525 -1.52 -29.95 -10.10
CA PHE A 525 -1.09 -29.31 -8.86
C PHE A 525 -0.06 -28.22 -9.12
N TYR A 526 -0.17 -27.14 -8.36
CA TYR A 526 0.84 -26.08 -8.35
C TYR A 526 2.11 -26.54 -7.62
N ASP A 527 3.26 -26.14 -8.16
CA ASP A 527 4.58 -26.26 -7.53
C ASP A 527 5.24 -24.87 -7.53
N PRO A 528 5.65 -24.34 -6.36
CA PRO A 528 6.15 -22.97 -6.27
C PRO A 528 7.45 -22.71 -7.02
N ARG A 529 8.13 -23.75 -7.51
CA ARG A 529 9.34 -23.63 -8.32
C ARG A 529 9.06 -23.25 -9.78
N VAL A 530 7.80 -23.32 -10.22
CA VAL A 530 7.38 -22.99 -11.60
C VAL A 530 6.25 -21.97 -11.56
N GLY A 531 6.40 -20.86 -12.28
CA GLY A 531 5.52 -19.71 -12.17
C GLY A 531 4.21 -19.83 -12.92
N TYR A 532 3.18 -20.39 -12.29
CA TYR A 532 1.81 -20.42 -12.80
C TYR A 532 0.83 -19.67 -11.89
N PHE A 533 -0.18 -19.03 -12.48
CA PHE A 533 -1.37 -18.58 -11.76
C PHE A 533 -2.14 -19.79 -11.24
N THR A 534 -2.88 -19.61 -10.14
CA THR A 534 -3.57 -20.69 -9.45
C THR A 534 -5.06 -20.42 -9.25
N THR A 535 -5.84 -21.49 -9.19
CA THR A 535 -7.11 -21.51 -8.46
C THR A 535 -6.94 -22.28 -7.16
N GLU A 536 -7.60 -21.84 -6.10
CA GLU A 536 -7.37 -22.32 -4.74
C GLU A 536 -8.68 -22.56 -3.99
N TYR A 537 -8.71 -23.60 -3.15
CA TYR A 537 -9.78 -23.81 -2.18
C TYR A 537 -9.24 -24.55 -0.95
N THR A 538 -9.90 -24.37 0.18
CA THR A 538 -9.60 -25.06 1.43
C THR A 538 -10.30 -26.43 1.44
N ASP A 539 -9.52 -27.51 1.63
CA ASP A 539 -10.01 -28.88 1.71
C ASP A 539 -9.97 -29.40 3.16
N PHE A 540 -11.11 -29.30 3.86
CA PHE A 540 -11.28 -29.76 5.24
C PHE A 540 -11.27 -31.29 5.39
N THR A 541 -11.11 -32.06 4.30
CA THR A 541 -10.82 -33.50 4.40
C THR A 541 -9.37 -33.74 4.85
N ARG A 542 -8.49 -32.74 4.69
CA ARG A 542 -7.07 -32.85 5.00
C ARG A 542 -6.79 -32.42 6.43
N GLU A 543 -6.12 -33.29 7.17
CA GLU A 543 -5.60 -32.99 8.51
C GLU A 543 -4.13 -32.56 8.42
N LEU A 544 -3.88 -31.46 7.71
CA LEU A 544 -2.56 -30.84 7.56
C LEU A 544 -2.63 -29.39 8.02
N GLU A 545 -1.48 -28.79 8.35
CA GLU A 545 -1.38 -27.36 8.68
C GLU A 545 -1.82 -26.49 7.50
N ASP A 546 -1.37 -26.80 6.28
CA ASP A 546 -1.92 -26.23 5.04
C ASP A 546 -3.00 -27.15 4.45
N GLN A 547 -4.25 -26.72 4.60
CA GLN A 547 -5.43 -27.37 4.04
C GLN A 547 -5.75 -26.92 2.61
N THR A 548 -4.99 -25.98 2.06
CA THR A 548 -5.26 -25.38 0.75
C THR A 548 -4.86 -26.33 -0.38
N ARG A 549 -5.76 -26.53 -1.34
CA ARG A 549 -5.50 -27.18 -2.61
C ARG A 549 -5.30 -26.09 -3.67
N ARG A 550 -4.21 -26.19 -4.43
CA ARG A 550 -3.85 -25.22 -5.49
C ARG A 550 -3.65 -25.95 -6.81
N TYR A 551 -4.38 -25.53 -7.83
CA TYR A 551 -4.23 -26.01 -9.21
C TYR A 551 -3.74 -24.89 -10.11
N ILE A 552 -2.83 -25.19 -11.03
CA ILE A 552 -2.38 -24.20 -12.02
C ILE A 552 -3.50 -23.89 -13.02
N LEU A 553 -3.51 -22.66 -13.51
CA LEU A 553 -4.36 -22.26 -14.62
C LEU A 553 -3.72 -22.65 -15.95
N ARG A 554 -4.42 -23.42 -16.79
CA ARG A 554 -3.93 -23.82 -18.12
C ARG A 554 -5.05 -24.20 -19.08
N TRP A 555 -4.77 -24.17 -20.37
CA TRP A 555 -5.70 -24.64 -21.41
C TRP A 555 -5.81 -26.17 -21.45
N HIS A 556 -6.98 -26.67 -21.86
CA HIS A 556 -7.17 -28.09 -22.13
C HIS A 556 -6.65 -28.43 -23.53
N LEU A 557 -5.42 -28.92 -23.62
CA LEU A 557 -4.81 -29.35 -24.87
C LEU A 557 -4.57 -30.86 -24.87
N GLU A 558 -5.10 -31.52 -25.88
CA GLU A 558 -4.85 -32.93 -26.18
C GLU A 558 -4.41 -33.07 -27.63
N LYS A 559 -3.43 -33.94 -27.91
CA LYS A 559 -3.08 -34.28 -29.29
C LYS A 559 -4.27 -34.91 -30.02
N ALA A 560 -4.47 -34.52 -31.28
CA ALA A 560 -5.43 -35.16 -32.18
C ALA A 560 -5.07 -36.63 -32.42
N ASP A 561 -3.79 -36.91 -32.70
CA ASP A 561 -3.22 -38.26 -32.65
C ASP A 561 -2.34 -38.41 -31.38
N PRO A 562 -2.82 -39.13 -30.34
CA PRO A 562 -2.08 -39.29 -29.10
C PRO A 562 -0.79 -40.11 -29.24
N ASN A 563 -0.62 -40.86 -30.33
CA ASN A 563 0.55 -41.73 -30.56
C ASN A 563 1.62 -41.07 -31.42
N ALA A 564 1.30 -39.98 -32.13
CA ALA A 564 2.26 -39.25 -32.93
C ALA A 564 3.24 -38.45 -32.05
N GLU A 565 4.51 -38.42 -32.45
CA GLU A 565 5.54 -37.61 -31.79
C GLU A 565 5.16 -36.12 -31.79
N LEU A 566 4.69 -35.64 -32.95
CA LEU A 566 4.20 -34.29 -33.18
C LEU A 566 2.80 -34.36 -33.81
N SER A 567 1.79 -33.76 -33.16
CA SER A 567 0.40 -33.74 -33.64
C SER A 567 -0.23 -32.36 -33.37
N PRO A 568 -1.11 -31.86 -34.26
CA PRO A 568 -2.00 -30.76 -33.89
C PRO A 568 -2.87 -31.14 -32.68
N PRO A 569 -3.36 -30.17 -31.89
CA PRO A 569 -4.32 -30.45 -30.84
C PRO A 569 -5.69 -30.82 -31.42
N LYS A 570 -6.53 -31.52 -30.65
CA LYS A 570 -7.96 -31.72 -30.99
C LYS A 570 -8.69 -30.39 -31.11
N GLU A 571 -8.42 -29.48 -30.17
CA GLU A 571 -8.95 -28.13 -30.13
C GLU A 571 -7.79 -27.15 -29.93
N PRO A 572 -7.41 -26.35 -30.95
CA PRO A 572 -6.37 -25.34 -30.80
C PRO A 572 -6.88 -24.12 -30.03
N ILE A 573 -5.96 -23.39 -29.41
CA ILE A 573 -6.23 -22.08 -28.81
C ILE A 573 -6.32 -21.06 -29.95
N VAL A 574 -7.55 -20.71 -30.34
CA VAL A 574 -7.78 -19.74 -31.42
C VAL A 574 -7.87 -18.33 -30.85
N PHE A 575 -6.98 -17.43 -31.29
CA PHE A 575 -7.00 -16.00 -31.02
C PHE A 575 -7.42 -15.21 -32.25
N TRP A 576 -8.24 -14.19 -32.05
CA TRP A 576 -8.69 -13.27 -33.09
C TRP A 576 -8.07 -11.89 -32.87
N ILE A 577 -7.46 -11.33 -33.91
CA ILE A 577 -7.04 -9.94 -33.93
C ILE A 577 -8.27 -9.10 -34.20
N ASP A 578 -8.63 -8.25 -33.25
CA ASP A 578 -9.72 -7.28 -33.38
C ASP A 578 -9.55 -6.43 -34.65
N ASN A 579 -10.66 -6.12 -35.32
CA ASN A 579 -10.64 -5.31 -36.53
C ASN A 579 -10.25 -3.85 -36.24
N ALA A 580 -10.33 -3.40 -34.98
CA ALA A 580 -9.82 -2.10 -34.54
C ALA A 580 -8.29 -2.00 -34.42
N VAL A 581 -7.55 -3.13 -34.46
CA VAL A 581 -6.07 -3.11 -34.45
C VAL A 581 -5.56 -2.47 -35.75
N PRO A 582 -4.74 -1.40 -35.69
CA PRO A 582 -4.20 -0.75 -36.89
C PRO A 582 -3.44 -1.72 -37.78
N HIS A 583 -3.62 -1.61 -39.10
CA HIS A 583 -3.08 -2.56 -40.07
C HIS A 583 -1.57 -2.76 -39.94
N GLU A 584 -0.82 -1.69 -39.67
CA GLU A 584 0.64 -1.69 -39.54
C GLU A 584 1.18 -2.51 -38.35
N TYR A 585 0.33 -2.85 -37.36
CA TYR A 585 0.73 -3.63 -36.18
C TYR A 585 0.16 -5.05 -36.16
N ARG A 586 -0.74 -5.42 -37.07
CA ARG A 586 -1.41 -6.75 -37.09
C ARG A 586 -0.41 -7.90 -37.22
N ASP A 587 0.68 -7.70 -37.97
CA ASP A 587 1.71 -8.73 -38.13
C ASP A 587 2.56 -8.90 -36.86
N ALA A 588 2.98 -7.80 -36.22
CA ALA A 588 3.68 -7.83 -34.94
C ALA A 588 2.84 -8.53 -33.85
N VAL A 589 1.53 -8.23 -33.79
CA VAL A 589 0.59 -8.89 -32.89
C VAL A 589 0.52 -10.40 -33.17
N ARG A 590 0.36 -10.78 -34.45
CA ARG A 590 0.28 -12.19 -34.86
C ARG A 590 1.55 -12.96 -34.50
N GLU A 591 2.71 -12.39 -34.81
CA GLU A 591 4.01 -13.00 -34.52
C GLU A 591 4.21 -13.20 -33.02
N GLY A 592 3.90 -12.19 -32.19
CA GLY A 592 4.06 -12.28 -30.75
C GLY A 592 3.24 -13.42 -30.12
N ILE A 593 2.02 -13.64 -30.61
CA ILE A 593 1.17 -14.76 -30.16
C ILE A 593 1.71 -16.11 -30.66
N LEU A 594 2.04 -16.22 -31.95
CA LEU A 594 2.44 -17.48 -32.57
C LEU A 594 3.81 -17.98 -32.11
N GLU A 595 4.65 -17.11 -31.55
CA GLU A 595 5.99 -17.44 -31.07
C GLU A 595 5.98 -18.58 -30.03
N TRP A 596 4.94 -18.65 -29.22
CA TRP A 596 4.75 -19.70 -28.21
C TRP A 596 4.57 -21.10 -28.79
N ASN A 597 4.18 -21.25 -30.07
CA ASN A 597 4.09 -22.57 -30.71
C ASN A 597 5.45 -23.30 -30.70
N LYS A 598 6.58 -22.58 -30.69
CA LYS A 598 7.92 -23.19 -30.56
C LYS A 598 8.02 -24.06 -29.29
N ALA A 599 7.47 -23.61 -28.16
CA ALA A 599 7.47 -24.37 -26.92
C ALA A 599 6.51 -25.57 -26.95
N PHE A 600 5.34 -25.41 -27.55
CA PHE A 600 4.38 -26.50 -27.72
C PHE A 600 4.90 -27.60 -28.64
N GLU A 601 5.58 -27.25 -29.73
CA GLU A 601 6.17 -28.21 -30.66
C GLU A 601 7.24 -29.06 -29.97
N LYS A 602 8.02 -28.48 -29.04
CA LYS A 602 9.02 -29.22 -28.24
C LYS A 602 8.40 -30.28 -27.33
N ILE A 603 7.15 -30.12 -26.93
CA ILE A 603 6.39 -31.13 -26.16
C ILE A 603 5.46 -31.97 -27.05
N GLY A 604 5.59 -31.84 -28.37
CA GLY A 604 4.91 -32.65 -29.37
C GLY A 604 3.54 -32.14 -29.81
N ILE A 605 3.15 -30.91 -29.46
CA ILE A 605 1.88 -30.30 -29.90
C ILE A 605 2.19 -29.26 -30.99
N LYS A 606 1.80 -29.56 -32.23
CA LYS A 606 1.97 -28.66 -33.36
C LYS A 606 0.84 -27.64 -33.40
N ASP A 607 1.11 -26.38 -33.78
CA ASP A 607 0.06 -25.38 -34.02
C ASP A 607 -0.95 -25.30 -32.85
N ALA A 608 -0.45 -25.37 -31.61
CA ALA A 608 -1.27 -25.31 -30.40
C ALA A 608 -2.11 -24.02 -30.35
N ILE A 609 -1.52 -22.92 -30.86
CA ILE A 609 -2.12 -21.60 -30.96
C ILE A 609 -2.31 -21.25 -32.43
N VAL A 610 -3.50 -20.73 -32.76
CA VAL A 610 -3.85 -20.27 -34.11
C VAL A 610 -4.35 -18.84 -34.04
N VAL A 611 -3.80 -17.96 -34.86
CA VAL A 611 -4.23 -16.55 -34.93
C VAL A 611 -5.04 -16.29 -36.20
N LYS A 612 -6.19 -15.64 -36.04
CA LYS A 612 -7.10 -15.24 -37.12
C LYS A 612 -7.33 -13.73 -37.10
N GLN A 613 -7.76 -13.17 -38.22
CA GLN A 613 -8.18 -11.77 -38.30
C GLN A 613 -9.70 -11.70 -38.17
N MET A 614 -10.21 -10.88 -37.24
CA MET A 614 -11.64 -10.55 -37.18
C MET A 614 -12.03 -9.80 -38.46
N PRO A 615 -13.07 -10.24 -39.19
CA PRO A 615 -13.59 -9.51 -40.34
C PRO A 615 -14.11 -8.12 -39.96
N ASP A 616 -14.02 -7.16 -40.88
CA ASP A 616 -14.54 -5.81 -40.66
C ASP A 616 -16.08 -5.79 -40.58
N ASP A 617 -16.74 -6.80 -41.15
CA ASP A 617 -18.19 -7.01 -41.17
C ASP A 617 -18.66 -8.09 -40.16
N ALA A 618 -17.84 -8.43 -39.17
CA ALA A 618 -18.17 -9.40 -38.15
C ALA A 618 -19.48 -9.05 -37.41
N ASP A 619 -20.37 -10.04 -37.25
CA ASP A 619 -21.66 -9.89 -36.57
C ASP A 619 -21.59 -10.16 -35.05
N TRP A 620 -20.38 -10.32 -34.54
CA TRP A 620 -20.06 -10.61 -33.15
C TRP A 620 -19.13 -9.54 -32.59
N ASP A 621 -19.28 -9.27 -31.30
CA ASP A 621 -18.49 -8.27 -30.58
C ASP A 621 -17.16 -8.91 -30.16
N HIS A 622 -16.01 -8.31 -30.40
CA HIS A 622 -15.49 -7.55 -29.28
C HIS A 622 -15.29 -8.42 -28.05
N ALA A 623 -16.12 -8.21 -27.03
CA ALA A 623 -16.20 -8.87 -25.73
C ALA A 623 -17.10 -10.14 -25.71
N ASP A 624 -17.36 -10.78 -26.86
CA ASP A 624 -18.02 -12.09 -26.94
C ASP A 624 -17.05 -13.21 -26.56
N MET A 625 -17.40 -13.97 -25.52
CA MET A 625 -16.51 -14.96 -24.90
C MET A 625 -16.40 -16.26 -25.68
N ARG A 626 -17.18 -16.43 -26.75
CA ARG A 626 -16.96 -17.52 -27.71
C ARG A 626 -15.62 -17.38 -28.44
N TYR A 627 -15.02 -16.20 -28.40
CA TYR A 627 -13.77 -15.89 -29.09
C TYR A 627 -12.73 -15.40 -28.08
N ASN A 628 -11.48 -15.87 -28.22
CA ASN A 628 -10.35 -15.22 -27.59
C ASN A 628 -9.91 -14.08 -28.49
N VAL A 629 -9.76 -12.87 -27.97
CA VAL A 629 -9.53 -11.67 -28.79
C VAL A 629 -8.35 -10.88 -28.23
N ILE A 630 -7.48 -10.41 -29.12
CA ILE A 630 -6.56 -9.31 -28.83
C ILE A 630 -7.20 -8.01 -29.34
N ARG A 631 -7.49 -7.11 -28.41
CA ARG A 631 -8.31 -5.90 -28.59
C ARG A 631 -7.44 -4.65 -28.57
N TRP A 632 -7.85 -3.65 -29.31
CA TRP A 632 -7.17 -2.37 -29.37
C TRP A 632 -8.05 -1.26 -28.78
N VAL A 633 -7.61 -0.67 -27.66
CA VAL A 633 -8.32 0.43 -27.01
C VAL A 633 -7.54 1.73 -27.16
N THR A 634 -8.20 2.86 -26.98
CA THR A 634 -7.52 4.16 -27.00
C THR A 634 -7.95 4.96 -25.78
N SER A 635 -7.00 5.39 -24.98
CA SER A 635 -7.23 6.30 -23.87
C SER A 635 -6.49 7.63 -24.05
N PRO A 636 -6.92 8.69 -23.36
CA PRO A 636 -6.28 9.99 -23.42
C PRO A 636 -4.87 10.04 -22.85
N ALA A 637 -4.45 9.10 -21.99
CA ALA A 637 -3.14 9.17 -21.31
C ALA A 637 -2.60 7.82 -20.80
N ASN A 638 -3.37 6.73 -20.83
CA ASN A 638 -2.89 5.44 -20.33
C ASN A 638 -2.16 4.70 -21.46
N GLY A 639 -1.03 4.05 -21.17
CA GLY A 639 -0.33 3.19 -22.12
C GLY A 639 -0.07 1.83 -21.50
N TYR A 640 -1.01 0.89 -21.63
CA TYR A 640 -0.94 -0.42 -20.98
C TYR A 640 -1.24 -1.55 -21.95
N ALA A 641 -0.80 -2.75 -21.58
CA ALA A 641 -1.33 -4.00 -22.10
C ALA A 641 -1.72 -4.88 -20.91
N VAL A 642 -2.74 -5.73 -21.09
CA VAL A 642 -3.19 -6.64 -20.03
C VAL A 642 -3.80 -7.90 -20.61
N ALA A 643 -3.33 -9.05 -20.13
CA ALA A 643 -3.93 -10.34 -20.32
C ALA A 643 -5.06 -10.57 -19.30
N LEU A 644 -6.21 -10.98 -19.81
CA LEU A 644 -7.42 -11.24 -19.04
C LEU A 644 -7.92 -12.63 -19.40
N PHE A 645 -7.75 -13.60 -18.51
CA PHE A 645 -8.26 -14.96 -18.68
C PHE A 645 -9.36 -15.27 -17.66
N ARG A 646 -10.24 -16.19 -18.04
CA ARG A 646 -11.31 -16.70 -17.20
C ARG A 646 -11.19 -18.22 -17.13
N ALA A 647 -11.09 -18.74 -15.92
CA ALA A 647 -10.83 -20.15 -15.68
C ALA A 647 -11.94 -20.79 -14.85
N ASN A 648 -12.12 -22.09 -15.03
CA ASN A 648 -12.95 -22.90 -14.17
C ASN A 648 -12.34 -22.91 -12.75
N PRO A 649 -13.00 -22.33 -11.74
CA PRO A 649 -12.44 -22.21 -10.40
C PRO A 649 -12.27 -23.56 -9.69
N LEU A 650 -12.93 -24.62 -10.16
CA LEU A 650 -12.85 -25.95 -9.57
C LEU A 650 -11.65 -26.77 -10.10
N THR A 651 -11.22 -26.49 -11.33
CA THR A 651 -10.23 -27.33 -12.03
C THR A 651 -8.98 -26.58 -12.48
N GLY A 652 -9.05 -25.25 -12.61
CA GLY A 652 -8.00 -24.41 -13.22
C GLY A 652 -8.00 -24.45 -14.75
N GLN A 653 -8.98 -25.07 -15.40
CA GLN A 653 -9.07 -25.04 -16.87
C GLN A 653 -9.37 -23.61 -17.35
N ILE A 654 -8.51 -23.02 -18.18
CA ILE A 654 -8.79 -21.75 -18.86
C ILE A 654 -9.88 -21.99 -19.92
N LEU A 655 -10.94 -21.17 -19.88
CA LEU A 655 -12.14 -21.30 -20.72
C LEU A 655 -12.20 -20.24 -21.82
N ASN A 656 -11.79 -19.03 -21.49
CA ASN A 656 -11.71 -17.89 -22.41
C ASN A 656 -10.58 -16.97 -21.96
N ALA A 657 -9.98 -16.27 -22.91
CA ALA A 657 -9.04 -15.22 -22.58
C ALA A 657 -9.00 -14.10 -23.63
N SER A 658 -8.43 -12.98 -23.24
CA SER A 658 -8.24 -11.83 -24.12
C SER A 658 -7.03 -11.01 -23.72
N ILE A 659 -6.49 -10.26 -24.66
CA ILE A 659 -5.41 -9.31 -24.44
C ILE A 659 -5.93 -7.94 -24.83
N THR A 660 -5.85 -6.95 -23.95
CA THR A 660 -6.19 -5.57 -24.27
C THR A 660 -4.90 -4.77 -24.41
N VAL A 661 -4.70 -4.11 -25.56
CA VAL A 661 -3.56 -3.22 -25.81
C VAL A 661 -4.08 -1.80 -26.02
N ASP A 662 -3.60 -0.85 -25.22
CA ASP A 662 -3.86 0.57 -25.45
C ASP A 662 -2.98 1.10 -26.58
N GLY A 663 -3.59 1.81 -27.54
CA GLY A 663 -2.90 2.34 -28.71
C GLY A 663 -1.81 3.37 -28.39
N ASN A 664 -1.77 3.89 -27.17
CA ASN A 664 -0.64 4.68 -26.68
C ASN A 664 0.67 3.88 -26.57
N MET A 665 0.60 2.55 -26.40
CA MET A 665 1.78 1.66 -26.47
C MET A 665 2.46 1.72 -27.85
N ALA A 666 1.72 2.01 -28.92
CA ALA A 666 2.29 2.22 -30.25
C ALA A 666 2.72 3.67 -30.52
N ARG A 667 2.36 4.62 -29.64
CA ARG A 667 2.67 6.05 -29.79
C ARG A 667 3.85 6.51 -28.94
N ILE A 668 4.51 5.58 -28.25
CA ILE A 668 5.65 5.80 -27.34
C ILE A 668 6.81 6.61 -27.94
N THR A 669 7.07 6.48 -29.24
CA THR A 669 8.14 7.19 -29.97
C THR A 669 7.78 8.65 -30.29
N ARG A 670 6.53 9.06 -30.11
CA ARG A 670 6.03 10.39 -30.49
C ARG A 670 6.03 11.36 -29.31
N VAL A 671 6.61 12.54 -29.51
CA VAL A 671 6.68 13.64 -28.51
C VAL A 671 5.32 14.06 -27.94
N GLN A 672 4.24 13.88 -28.69
CA GLN A 672 2.87 14.16 -28.23
C GLN A 672 2.42 13.21 -27.12
N PHE A 673 2.73 11.91 -27.23
CA PHE A 673 2.42 10.94 -26.18
C PHE A 673 3.20 11.24 -24.91
N LEU A 674 4.44 11.72 -25.04
CA LEU A 674 5.17 12.23 -23.90
C LEU A 674 4.40 13.33 -23.19
N ARG A 675 3.67 14.26 -23.84
CA ARG A 675 2.98 15.36 -23.12
C ARG A 675 2.04 14.88 -22.01
N GLN A 676 1.69 13.59 -22.01
CA GLN A 676 0.87 12.89 -21.02
C GLN A 676 1.68 12.07 -20.01
N ILE A 677 2.96 11.78 -20.28
CA ILE A 677 3.90 11.10 -19.37
C ILE A 677 4.64 12.12 -18.50
N ASP A 678 4.66 11.85 -17.19
CA ASP A 678 5.46 12.56 -16.21
C ASP A 678 6.94 12.10 -16.27
N PRO A 679 7.89 12.92 -16.78
CA PRO A 679 9.31 12.55 -16.84
C PRO A 679 9.99 12.43 -15.46
N LEU A 680 9.31 12.84 -14.39
CA LEU A 680 9.75 12.74 -13.00
C LEU A 680 9.06 11.60 -12.24
N ALA A 681 8.21 10.79 -12.89
CA ALA A 681 7.55 9.65 -12.24
C ALA A 681 8.55 8.72 -11.55
N ALA A 682 9.62 8.33 -12.25
CA ALA A 682 10.68 7.48 -11.69
C ALA A 682 11.39 8.11 -10.47
N PHE A 683 11.44 9.45 -10.38
CA PHE A 683 11.95 10.13 -9.20
C PHE A 683 10.97 10.05 -8.03
N ARG A 684 9.68 10.25 -8.28
CA ARG A 684 8.64 10.15 -7.23
C ARG A 684 8.43 8.72 -6.75
N GLU A 685 8.55 7.72 -7.62
CA GLU A 685 8.55 6.33 -7.19
C GLU A 685 9.72 6.02 -6.24
N ALA A 686 10.89 6.58 -6.53
CA ALA A 686 12.03 6.47 -5.64
C ALA A 686 11.74 7.11 -4.26
N GLU A 687 10.94 8.18 -4.21
CA GLU A 687 10.49 8.79 -2.95
C GLU A 687 9.36 8.00 -2.26
N GLN A 688 8.42 7.41 -3.01
CA GLN A 688 7.20 6.79 -2.49
C GLN A 688 7.40 5.35 -1.98
N ARG A 689 8.32 4.57 -2.54
CA ARG A 689 8.56 3.17 -2.13
C ARG A 689 9.14 3.02 -0.72
N GLU A 690 9.51 4.11 -0.06
CA GLU A 690 10.04 4.10 1.31
C GLU A 690 8.98 4.36 2.40
N CYS A 691 7.73 4.72 2.05
CA CYS A 691 6.78 5.21 3.06
C CYS A 691 5.59 4.29 3.38
N CYS A 692 5.18 3.32 2.55
CA CYS A 692 3.92 2.62 2.82
C CYS A 692 3.85 1.14 2.35
N ASP A 693 3.44 0.31 3.31
CA ASP A 693 2.70 -0.96 3.27
C ASP A 693 3.37 -2.24 2.70
N HIS A 694 3.79 -3.10 3.62
CA HIS A 694 4.32 -4.44 3.39
C HIS A 694 3.27 -5.57 3.54
N ALA A 695 1.98 -5.26 3.66
CA ALA A 695 0.96 -6.27 3.96
C ALA A 695 -0.03 -6.57 2.82
N ASN A 696 -0.18 -5.72 1.80
CA ASN A 696 -1.33 -5.85 0.90
C ASN A 696 -0.99 -6.53 -0.45
N HIS A 697 -1.09 -7.86 -0.51
CA HIS A 697 -0.98 -8.63 -1.76
C HIS A 697 -2.21 -8.48 -2.68
N ASN A 698 -3.27 -7.80 -2.20
CA ASN A 698 -4.56 -7.62 -2.89
C ASN A 698 -4.86 -6.16 -3.27
N ALA A 699 -3.94 -5.21 -3.05
CA ALA A 699 -4.10 -3.87 -3.59
C ALA A 699 -3.70 -3.89 -5.08
N PRO A 700 -4.56 -3.44 -6.01
CA PRO A 700 -4.12 -3.16 -7.36
C PRO A 700 -3.23 -1.92 -7.23
N HIS A 701 -1.93 -2.12 -7.00
CA HIS A 701 -0.95 -1.09 -7.32
C HIS A 701 -1.22 -0.76 -8.77
N ALA A 702 -1.83 0.39 -9.02
CA ALA A 702 -2.03 0.90 -10.37
C ALA A 702 -0.69 0.73 -11.08
N CYS A 703 -0.68 -0.15 -12.07
CA CYS A 703 0.53 -0.72 -12.62
C CYS A 703 1.33 0.41 -13.26
N THR A 704 2.33 0.96 -12.56
CA THR A 704 3.23 1.97 -13.13
C THR A 704 4.09 1.38 -14.24
N PHE A 705 4.06 0.05 -14.42
CA PHE A 705 4.65 -0.68 -15.55
C PHE A 705 4.34 -0.01 -16.88
N ALA A 706 3.07 0.31 -17.14
CA ALA A 706 2.58 0.98 -18.33
C ALA A 706 3.37 2.26 -18.67
N GLN A 707 3.50 3.15 -17.69
CA GLN A 707 4.22 4.41 -17.86
C GLN A 707 5.74 4.19 -17.93
N ASP A 708 6.26 3.26 -17.14
CA ASP A 708 7.69 2.93 -17.11
C ASP A 708 8.16 2.27 -18.40
N THR A 709 7.46 1.24 -18.90
CA THR A 709 7.78 0.56 -20.16
C THR A 709 7.76 1.55 -21.32
N ALA A 710 6.76 2.41 -21.34
CA ALA A 710 6.62 3.47 -22.33
C ALA A 710 7.77 4.49 -22.26
N LEU A 711 8.16 4.90 -21.05
CA LEU A 711 9.32 5.76 -20.82
C LEU A 711 10.63 5.09 -21.28
N ARG A 712 10.84 3.80 -20.98
CA ARG A 712 12.06 3.08 -21.38
C ARG A 712 12.12 2.84 -22.88
N ALA A 713 10.99 2.52 -23.50
CA ALA A 713 10.91 2.35 -24.93
C ALA A 713 11.18 3.68 -25.67
N TRP A 714 10.65 4.79 -25.16
CA TRP A 714 10.99 6.12 -25.65
C TRP A 714 12.48 6.45 -25.47
N GLN A 715 13.04 6.25 -24.27
CA GLN A 715 14.48 6.48 -24.02
C GLN A 715 15.34 5.66 -25.00
N GLY A 716 15.00 4.38 -25.20
CA GLY A 716 15.66 3.50 -26.16
C GLY A 716 15.57 4.01 -27.60
N PHE A 717 14.41 4.53 -28.01
CA PHE A 717 14.25 5.15 -29.32
C PHE A 717 15.13 6.39 -29.49
N VAL A 718 15.15 7.31 -28.50
CA VAL A 718 15.99 8.51 -28.54
C VAL A 718 17.48 8.15 -28.57
N MET A 719 17.91 7.17 -27.77
CA MET A 719 19.27 6.67 -27.79
C MET A 719 19.63 6.03 -29.14
N MET A 720 18.74 5.23 -29.72
CA MET A 720 18.93 4.65 -31.05
C MET A 720 19.09 5.74 -32.11
N GLU A 721 18.21 6.74 -32.11
CA GLU A 721 18.23 7.83 -33.08
C GLU A 721 19.52 8.66 -33.03
N LEU A 722 20.04 8.93 -31.83
CA LEU A 722 21.18 9.84 -31.61
C LEU A 722 22.53 9.13 -31.51
N LEU A 723 22.59 7.90 -30.98
CA LEU A 723 23.84 7.20 -30.69
C LEU A 723 24.16 6.10 -31.69
N ALA A 724 23.16 5.44 -32.31
CA ALA A 724 23.44 4.26 -33.14
C ALA A 724 24.36 4.57 -34.32
N GLY A 725 24.07 5.65 -35.06
CA GLY A 725 24.92 6.08 -36.19
C GLY A 725 26.32 6.50 -35.77
N LYS A 726 26.46 7.16 -34.60
CA LYS A 726 27.76 7.57 -34.03
C LYS A 726 28.61 6.36 -33.65
N ARG A 727 27.98 5.29 -33.18
CA ARG A 727 28.63 4.08 -32.66
C ARG A 727 28.76 2.95 -33.69
N GLY A 728 28.29 3.14 -34.92
CA GLY A 728 28.28 2.10 -35.95
C GLY A 728 27.32 0.94 -35.66
N ALA A 729 26.33 1.17 -34.79
CA ALA A 729 25.26 0.23 -34.49
C ALA A 729 24.15 0.29 -35.56
N THR A 730 23.31 -0.75 -35.60
CA THR A 730 22.21 -0.83 -36.58
C THR A 730 21.11 0.17 -36.23
N LYS A 731 20.95 1.21 -37.05
CA LYS A 731 19.79 2.11 -36.99
C LYS A 731 18.60 1.47 -37.70
N ILE A 732 17.44 1.39 -37.03
CA ILE A 732 16.18 0.91 -37.61
C ILE A 732 15.17 2.04 -37.75
N SER A 733 14.10 1.81 -38.53
CA SER A 733 13.02 2.80 -38.65
C SER A 733 12.17 2.90 -37.38
N GLU A 734 11.51 4.04 -37.17
CA GLU A 734 10.54 4.20 -36.07
C GLU A 734 9.45 3.12 -36.12
N GLN A 735 8.90 2.83 -37.31
CA GLN A 735 7.88 1.81 -37.49
C GLN A 735 8.39 0.42 -37.07
N GLU A 736 9.61 0.06 -37.47
CA GLU A 736 10.21 -1.22 -37.09
C GLU A 736 10.49 -1.31 -35.59
N PHE A 737 10.95 -0.21 -34.97
CA PHE A 737 11.17 -0.14 -33.53
C PHE A 737 9.86 -0.36 -32.76
N VAL A 738 8.78 0.31 -33.16
CA VAL A 738 7.45 0.18 -32.54
C VAL A 738 6.85 -1.20 -32.81
N SER A 739 6.91 -1.73 -34.03
CA SER A 739 6.40 -3.07 -34.33
C SER A 739 7.12 -4.15 -33.51
N ASN A 740 8.44 -4.05 -33.35
CA ASN A 740 9.20 -4.98 -32.49
C ASN A 740 8.82 -4.86 -31.01
N TYR A 741 8.55 -3.63 -30.53
CA TYR A 741 8.05 -3.40 -29.18
C TYR A 741 6.67 -4.04 -28.95
N ILE A 742 5.71 -3.78 -29.85
CA ILE A 742 4.37 -4.37 -29.79
C ILE A 742 4.45 -5.90 -29.83
N ARG A 743 5.32 -6.48 -30.69
CA ARG A 743 5.55 -7.93 -30.71
C ARG A 743 6.01 -8.45 -29.35
N SER A 744 6.97 -7.79 -28.73
CA SER A 744 7.51 -8.18 -27.41
C SER A 744 6.44 -8.13 -26.32
N VAL A 745 5.65 -7.05 -26.28
CA VAL A 745 4.54 -6.88 -25.33
C VAL A 745 3.48 -7.96 -25.52
N VAL A 746 3.05 -8.20 -26.77
CA VAL A 746 2.03 -9.21 -27.06
C VAL A 746 2.53 -10.62 -26.73
N MET A 747 3.81 -10.90 -26.96
CA MET A 747 4.44 -12.16 -26.57
C MET A 747 4.44 -12.36 -25.05
N HIS A 748 4.69 -11.31 -24.27
CA HIS A 748 4.58 -11.31 -22.82
C HIS A 748 3.13 -11.57 -22.35
N GLU A 749 2.16 -10.82 -22.87
CA GLU A 749 0.75 -11.00 -22.51
C GLU A 749 0.25 -12.41 -22.86
N MET A 750 0.71 -12.97 -23.98
CA MET A 750 0.37 -14.35 -24.35
C MET A 750 0.92 -15.37 -23.33
N GLY A 751 2.04 -15.11 -22.67
CA GLY A 751 2.52 -15.97 -21.59
C GLY A 751 1.57 -16.03 -20.40
N HIS A 752 0.97 -14.90 -20.00
CA HIS A 752 -0.09 -14.88 -18.99
C HIS A 752 -1.34 -15.65 -19.43
N ILE A 753 -1.74 -15.53 -20.71
CA ILE A 753 -2.85 -16.31 -21.28
C ILE A 753 -2.58 -17.82 -21.20
N LEU A 754 -1.32 -18.24 -21.26
CA LEU A 754 -0.92 -19.64 -21.08
C LEU A 754 -0.87 -20.07 -19.61
N GLY A 755 -1.12 -19.16 -18.68
CA GLY A 755 -1.18 -19.38 -17.24
C GLY A 755 0.07 -18.98 -16.49
N LEU A 756 1.07 -18.38 -17.14
CA LEU A 756 2.36 -18.07 -16.51
C LEU A 756 2.32 -16.76 -15.71
N ARG A 757 3.02 -16.75 -14.57
CA ARG A 757 3.30 -15.53 -13.79
C ARG A 757 4.60 -14.86 -14.27
N HIS A 758 4.81 -13.62 -13.84
CA HIS A 758 6.05 -12.90 -14.06
C HIS A 758 7.27 -13.67 -13.55
N ASN A 759 8.41 -13.53 -14.24
CA ASN A 759 9.69 -14.06 -13.82
C ASN A 759 10.79 -12.99 -13.90
N PHE A 760 11.03 -12.26 -12.82
CA PHE A 760 11.92 -11.10 -12.76
C PHE A 760 13.39 -11.42 -12.44
N VAL A 761 13.76 -12.72 -12.43
CA VAL A 761 15.16 -13.17 -12.39
C VAL A 761 15.67 -13.57 -13.79
N ALA A 762 14.79 -13.52 -14.80
CA ALA A 762 15.06 -14.01 -16.13
C ALA A 762 16.02 -13.11 -16.94
N SER A 763 16.16 -11.83 -16.56
CA SER A 763 17.11 -10.89 -17.16
C SER A 763 18.58 -11.37 -17.11
N ARG A 764 18.89 -12.35 -16.27
CA ARG A 764 20.26 -12.85 -16.01
C ARG A 764 20.78 -13.91 -16.99
N LEU A 765 20.00 -14.23 -18.02
CA LEU A 765 20.36 -15.24 -19.03
C LEU A 765 21.72 -14.95 -19.68
N ASN A 766 21.88 -13.73 -20.20
CA ASN A 766 22.94 -13.33 -21.11
C ASN A 766 23.98 -12.45 -20.40
N THR A 767 25.26 -12.58 -20.75
CA THR A 767 26.24 -11.54 -20.42
C THR A 767 26.03 -10.30 -21.31
N LEU A 768 26.59 -9.15 -20.95
CA LEU A 768 26.50 -7.96 -21.81
C LEU A 768 27.13 -8.20 -23.21
N GLU A 769 28.13 -9.07 -23.33
CA GLU A 769 28.71 -9.42 -24.62
C GLU A 769 27.78 -10.33 -25.43
N ASP A 770 27.10 -11.29 -24.79
CA ASP A 770 26.08 -12.11 -25.44
C ASP A 770 24.96 -11.26 -26.03
N LEU A 771 24.57 -10.19 -25.34
CA LEU A 771 23.52 -9.26 -25.78
C LEU A 771 23.90 -8.42 -27.02
N LYS A 772 25.19 -8.37 -27.40
CA LYS A 772 25.64 -7.77 -28.67
C LYS A 772 25.44 -8.73 -29.84
N ASP A 773 25.50 -10.03 -29.60
CA ASP A 773 25.40 -11.06 -30.63
C ASP A 773 23.93 -11.23 -31.05
N GLY A 774 23.56 -10.54 -32.14
CA GLY A 774 22.22 -10.57 -32.70
C GLY A 774 21.72 -11.97 -33.05
N GLU A 775 22.59 -12.87 -33.53
CA GLU A 775 22.21 -14.24 -33.87
C GLU A 775 21.90 -15.04 -32.60
N ARG A 776 22.74 -14.91 -31.59
CA ARG A 776 22.53 -15.57 -30.29
C ARG A 776 21.20 -15.15 -29.68
N VAL A 777 20.93 -13.85 -29.55
CA VAL A 777 19.67 -13.37 -28.95
C VAL A 777 18.45 -13.71 -29.80
N ARG A 778 18.57 -13.80 -31.13
CA ARG A 778 17.49 -14.32 -32.01
C ARG A 778 17.18 -15.80 -31.79
N GLN A 779 18.14 -16.59 -31.32
CA GLN A 779 17.94 -18.03 -31.08
C GLN A 779 17.42 -18.37 -29.69
N ARG A 780 17.81 -17.60 -28.66
CA ARG A 780 17.51 -17.95 -27.25
C ARG A 780 16.84 -16.85 -26.43
N GLY A 781 16.61 -15.67 -27.02
CA GLY A 781 16.04 -14.51 -26.36
C GLY A 781 17.10 -13.63 -25.66
N THR A 782 16.72 -12.38 -25.37
CA THR A 782 17.48 -11.47 -24.50
C THR A 782 17.36 -11.86 -23.02
N VAL A 783 16.29 -12.56 -22.67
CA VAL A 783 15.93 -12.98 -21.31
C VAL A 783 15.58 -14.47 -21.26
N ALA A 784 15.70 -15.09 -20.09
CA ALA A 784 15.38 -16.51 -19.90
C ALA A 784 13.90 -16.82 -20.08
N SER A 785 13.04 -15.85 -19.77
CA SER A 785 11.59 -15.90 -19.87
C SER A 785 11.08 -14.57 -20.40
N VAL A 786 10.14 -14.59 -21.33
CA VAL A 786 9.42 -13.38 -21.77
C VAL A 786 8.55 -12.78 -20.68
N MET A 787 8.34 -13.51 -19.58
CA MET A 787 7.61 -13.04 -18.40
C MET A 787 8.43 -12.05 -17.54
N GLU A 788 9.63 -11.66 -18.00
CA GLU A 788 10.42 -10.54 -17.50
C GLU A 788 9.83 -9.19 -17.94
N TYR A 789 10.09 -8.14 -17.17
CA TYR A 789 9.94 -6.77 -17.67
C TYR A 789 11.26 -6.28 -18.22
N ASP A 790 11.60 -6.77 -19.41
CA ASP A 790 12.88 -6.47 -20.03
C ASP A 790 12.92 -5.05 -20.61
N PRO A 791 14.00 -4.30 -20.37
CA PRO A 791 14.21 -3.02 -21.03
C PRO A 791 14.59 -3.24 -22.49
N PHE A 792 14.62 -2.18 -23.30
CA PHE A 792 15.25 -2.27 -24.61
C PHE A 792 16.70 -2.75 -24.45
N ASN A 793 17.17 -3.58 -25.37
CA ASN A 793 18.53 -4.11 -25.35
C ASN A 793 19.53 -2.98 -25.62
N GLN A 794 20.06 -2.40 -24.54
CA GLN A 794 21.00 -1.30 -24.61
C GLN A 794 22.30 -1.66 -25.34
N MET A 795 22.70 -2.94 -25.32
CA MET A 795 23.88 -3.42 -26.04
C MET A 795 23.74 -3.32 -27.55
N ALA A 796 22.51 -3.20 -28.07
CA ALA A 796 22.28 -2.94 -29.49
C ALA A 796 22.79 -1.57 -29.95
N LEU A 797 23.08 -0.63 -29.02
CA LEU A 797 23.74 0.64 -29.34
C LEU A 797 25.26 0.50 -29.52
N HIS A 798 25.83 -0.66 -29.19
CA HIS A 798 27.28 -0.91 -29.11
C HIS A 798 27.76 -1.98 -30.10
N ALA A 799 26.87 -2.50 -30.96
CA ALA A 799 27.20 -3.51 -31.95
C ALA A 799 26.27 -3.44 -33.18
N PRO A 800 26.76 -3.79 -34.37
CA PRO A 800 25.91 -3.95 -35.55
C PRO A 800 25.14 -5.29 -35.52
N ASN A 801 24.02 -5.34 -36.24
CA ASN A 801 23.15 -6.51 -36.43
C ASN A 801 22.50 -7.07 -35.16
N THR A 802 22.52 -6.30 -34.08
CA THR A 802 21.87 -6.58 -32.79
C THR A 802 20.41 -6.10 -32.80
N VAL A 803 19.55 -6.73 -32.00
CA VAL A 803 18.12 -6.37 -31.88
C VAL A 803 17.87 -5.50 -30.65
N TYR A 804 16.94 -4.55 -30.75
CA TYR A 804 16.56 -3.65 -29.65
C TYR A 804 15.52 -4.22 -28.69
N TRP A 805 14.74 -5.22 -29.11
CA TRP A 805 13.68 -5.85 -28.32
C TRP A 805 13.83 -7.37 -28.36
N ASN A 806 13.36 -8.05 -27.32
CA ASN A 806 13.43 -9.50 -27.27
C ASN A 806 12.74 -10.14 -28.48
N PRO A 807 13.45 -10.95 -29.29
CA PRO A 807 12.89 -11.47 -30.54
C PRO A 807 12.20 -12.84 -30.40
N THR A 808 12.35 -13.56 -29.28
CA THR A 808 11.87 -14.94 -29.11
C THR A 808 11.65 -15.28 -27.64
N ILE A 809 10.88 -16.36 -27.39
CA ILE A 809 10.79 -16.99 -26.06
C ILE A 809 12.13 -17.61 -25.63
N GLY A 810 12.36 -17.65 -24.32
CA GLY A 810 13.62 -18.10 -23.70
C GLY A 810 13.54 -19.51 -23.08
N PRO A 811 14.68 -20.07 -22.61
CA PRO A 811 14.76 -21.43 -22.06
C PRO A 811 13.80 -21.73 -20.89
N TYR A 812 13.53 -20.75 -20.03
CA TYR A 812 12.54 -20.89 -18.96
C TYR A 812 11.14 -21.12 -19.51
N ASP A 813 10.77 -20.39 -20.57
CA ASP A 813 9.44 -20.49 -21.19
C ASP A 813 9.19 -21.90 -21.74
N TYR A 814 10.19 -22.49 -22.42
CA TYR A 814 10.12 -23.88 -22.89
C TYR A 814 9.89 -24.86 -21.72
N TRP A 815 10.63 -24.68 -20.62
CA TRP A 815 10.52 -25.54 -19.44
C TRP A 815 9.19 -25.36 -18.68
N ALA A 816 8.71 -24.12 -18.55
CA ALA A 816 7.44 -23.83 -17.92
C ALA A 816 6.27 -24.42 -18.72
N ILE A 817 6.32 -24.35 -20.06
CA ILE A 817 5.34 -25.01 -20.93
C ILE A 817 5.43 -26.53 -20.83
N GLU A 818 6.63 -27.09 -20.73
CA GLU A 818 6.80 -28.53 -20.43
C GLU A 818 6.10 -28.90 -19.12
N TYR A 819 6.34 -28.15 -18.04
CA TYR A 819 5.71 -28.39 -16.75
C TYR A 819 4.18 -28.25 -16.80
N GLY A 820 3.61 -27.30 -17.54
CA GLY A 820 2.16 -27.06 -17.57
C GLY A 820 1.39 -27.89 -18.58
N TYR A 821 2.00 -28.25 -19.71
CA TYR A 821 1.29 -28.79 -20.88
C TYR A 821 1.77 -30.16 -21.37
N ARG A 822 2.89 -30.69 -20.85
CA ARG A 822 3.30 -32.06 -21.21
C ARG A 822 2.20 -33.07 -20.84
N ILE A 823 1.82 -33.90 -21.80
CA ILE A 823 0.77 -34.91 -21.67
C ILE A 823 1.37 -36.23 -21.20
N PHE A 824 0.72 -36.84 -20.20
CA PHE A 824 1.11 -38.13 -19.61
C PHE A 824 -0.04 -39.15 -19.80
N PRO A 825 -0.04 -39.95 -20.89
CA PRO A 825 -1.20 -40.77 -21.28
C PRO A 825 -1.71 -41.78 -20.23
N ASP A 826 -0.84 -42.23 -19.34
CA ASP A 826 -1.09 -43.18 -18.25
C ASP A 826 -1.39 -42.53 -16.90
N ALA A 827 -1.32 -41.19 -16.78
CA ALA A 827 -1.70 -40.45 -15.58
C ALA A 827 -3.07 -39.77 -15.78
N ARG A 828 -4.11 -40.29 -15.13
CA ARG A 828 -5.51 -39.81 -15.28
C ARG A 828 -6.03 -39.02 -14.08
N THR A 829 -5.19 -38.75 -13.09
CA THR A 829 -5.51 -37.95 -11.90
C THR A 829 -4.37 -36.97 -11.60
N PRO A 830 -4.65 -35.85 -10.91
CA PRO A 830 -3.61 -34.91 -10.48
C PRO A 830 -2.50 -35.61 -9.66
N GLU A 831 -2.88 -36.54 -8.78
CA GLU A 831 -1.95 -37.32 -7.97
C GLU A 831 -1.03 -38.22 -8.80
N ALA A 832 -1.53 -38.79 -9.90
CA ALA A 832 -0.75 -39.68 -10.77
C ALA A 832 0.32 -38.91 -11.59
N GLU A 833 0.10 -37.64 -11.91
CA GLU A 833 1.09 -36.81 -12.62
C GLU A 833 2.26 -36.39 -11.71
N ARG A 834 2.03 -36.31 -10.40
CA ARG A 834 2.93 -35.67 -9.43
C ARG A 834 4.39 -36.14 -9.49
N PRO A 835 4.72 -37.45 -9.58
CA PRO A 835 6.11 -37.88 -9.64
C PRO A 835 6.87 -37.32 -10.85
N ARG A 836 6.21 -37.24 -12.01
CA ARG A 836 6.81 -36.73 -13.26
C ARG A 836 6.95 -35.22 -13.24
N LEU A 837 5.94 -34.53 -12.73
CA LEU A 837 5.99 -33.08 -12.54
C LEU A 837 7.08 -32.67 -11.55
N THR A 838 7.29 -33.46 -10.50
CA THR A 838 8.38 -33.24 -9.55
C THR A 838 9.75 -33.35 -10.23
N GLN A 839 9.95 -34.33 -11.11
CA GLN A 839 11.19 -34.46 -11.88
C GLN A 839 11.44 -33.25 -12.79
N ILE A 840 10.40 -32.70 -13.41
CA ILE A 840 10.50 -31.48 -14.23
C ILE A 840 10.83 -30.27 -13.33
N ALA A 841 10.10 -30.08 -12.24
CA ALA A 841 10.26 -28.94 -11.33
C ALA A 841 11.62 -28.91 -10.58
N GLN A 842 12.22 -30.08 -10.35
CA GLN A 842 13.55 -30.20 -9.72
C GLN A 842 14.68 -29.54 -10.50
N ARG A 843 14.47 -29.24 -11.79
CA ARG A 843 15.43 -28.52 -12.64
C ARG A 843 15.53 -27.02 -12.37
N ASN A 844 14.72 -26.45 -11.47
CA ASN A 844 14.75 -25.02 -11.12
C ASN A 844 16.13 -24.51 -10.65
N THR A 845 17.03 -25.41 -10.23
CA THR A 845 18.39 -25.06 -9.83
C THR A 845 19.33 -24.82 -11.02
N GLU A 846 18.90 -25.15 -12.25
CA GLU A 846 19.58 -24.73 -13.48
C GLU A 846 19.46 -23.20 -13.62
N PRO A 847 20.57 -22.45 -13.82
CA PRO A 847 20.54 -20.98 -13.79
C PRO A 847 19.56 -20.32 -14.77
N GLU A 848 19.31 -20.94 -15.92
CA GLU A 848 18.37 -20.44 -16.93
C GLU A 848 16.90 -20.81 -16.66
N LEU A 849 16.65 -21.62 -15.63
CA LEU A 849 15.31 -22.05 -15.19
C LEU A 849 14.91 -21.46 -13.82
N ALA A 850 15.71 -20.52 -13.31
CA ALA A 850 15.41 -19.83 -12.07
C ALA A 850 14.07 -19.08 -12.15
N TYR A 851 13.34 -19.04 -11.05
CA TYR A 851 12.03 -18.40 -10.96
C TYR A 851 11.92 -17.54 -9.70
N GLU A 852 11.65 -16.25 -9.89
CA GLU A 852 11.19 -15.35 -8.84
C GLU A 852 10.23 -14.31 -9.43
N THR A 853 9.19 -13.95 -8.69
CA THR A 853 8.02 -13.22 -9.20
C THR A 853 7.69 -11.99 -8.37
N ASP A 854 6.49 -11.43 -8.55
CA ASP A 854 6.01 -10.18 -7.95
C ASP A 854 6.26 -10.06 -6.44
N ASP A 855 6.20 -11.18 -5.71
CA ASP A 855 6.34 -11.25 -4.25
C ASP A 855 7.66 -10.60 -3.74
N TYR A 856 8.72 -10.63 -4.54
CA TYR A 856 10.06 -10.12 -4.19
C TYR A 856 10.59 -9.05 -5.15
N ALA A 857 9.82 -8.67 -6.17
CA ALA A 857 10.23 -7.72 -7.18
C ALA A 857 10.65 -6.36 -6.59
N ASP A 858 11.83 -5.89 -6.98
CA ASP A 858 12.40 -4.62 -6.53
C ASP A 858 12.66 -4.50 -5.00
N ARG A 859 12.74 -5.62 -4.26
CA ARG A 859 13.01 -5.66 -2.81
C ARG A 859 14.49 -5.91 -2.46
N PHE A 860 14.77 -6.71 -1.44
CA PHE A 860 16.13 -6.95 -0.90
C PHE A 860 16.99 -7.88 -1.78
N ASP A 861 16.41 -8.63 -2.71
CA ASP A 861 17.14 -9.41 -3.70
C ASP A 861 17.35 -8.58 -4.97
N PRO A 862 18.58 -8.10 -5.24
CA PRO A 862 18.85 -7.25 -6.40
C PRO A 862 18.82 -8.02 -7.73
N TYR A 863 18.69 -9.34 -7.72
CA TYR A 863 18.50 -10.16 -8.92
C TYR A 863 17.04 -10.35 -9.32
N VAL A 864 16.09 -9.94 -8.47
CA VAL A 864 14.65 -9.95 -8.78
C VAL A 864 14.24 -8.50 -9.01
N THR A 865 14.52 -8.01 -10.21
CA THR A 865 14.50 -6.58 -10.52
C THR A 865 13.82 -6.32 -11.85
N ARG A 866 12.90 -5.36 -11.87
CA ARG A 866 12.26 -4.95 -13.12
C ARG A 866 13.14 -3.98 -13.89
N PHE A 867 13.18 -4.15 -15.22
CA PHE A 867 13.91 -3.30 -16.16
C PHE A 867 15.44 -3.32 -16.01
N ASP A 868 16.02 -4.46 -15.63
CA ASP A 868 17.44 -4.73 -15.79
C ASP A 868 17.69 -5.75 -16.92
N LEU A 869 18.92 -5.80 -17.45
CA LEU A 869 19.26 -6.74 -18.51
C LEU A 869 20.73 -7.16 -18.43
N GLY A 870 20.95 -8.42 -18.07
CA GLY A 870 22.27 -9.04 -18.06
C GLY A 870 22.58 -9.81 -16.79
N ARG A 871 23.44 -10.82 -16.92
CA ARG A 871 23.88 -11.72 -15.84
C ARG A 871 24.53 -10.99 -14.67
N ASP A 872 25.18 -9.86 -14.94
CA ASP A 872 25.80 -8.97 -13.96
C ASP A 872 25.06 -7.62 -13.96
N PRO A 873 24.04 -7.43 -13.10
CA PRO A 873 23.28 -6.18 -13.07
C PRO A 873 24.13 -4.97 -12.68
N LEU A 874 25.25 -5.14 -11.93
CA LEU A 874 26.14 -4.02 -11.61
C LEU A 874 26.83 -3.48 -12.88
N ALA A 875 27.25 -4.36 -13.79
CA ALA A 875 27.79 -3.96 -15.09
C ALA A 875 26.72 -3.30 -15.96
N TYR A 876 25.49 -3.81 -15.95
CA TYR A 876 24.38 -3.22 -16.69
C TYR A 876 24.06 -1.79 -16.21
N TRP A 877 23.90 -1.57 -14.91
CA TRP A 877 23.59 -0.22 -14.39
C TRP A 877 24.75 0.75 -14.56
N GLU A 878 26.01 0.28 -14.54
CA GLU A 878 27.15 1.09 -14.92
C GLU A 878 27.10 1.52 -16.40
N LEU A 879 26.73 0.61 -17.31
CA LEU A 879 26.52 0.92 -18.72
C LEU A 879 25.41 1.97 -18.90
N VAL A 880 24.26 1.79 -18.23
CA VAL A 880 23.13 2.72 -18.26
C VAL A 880 23.61 4.14 -17.91
N ILE A 881 24.40 4.29 -16.85
CA ILE A 881 24.95 5.59 -16.43
C ILE A 881 25.84 6.19 -17.53
N LYS A 882 26.76 5.41 -18.10
CA LYS A 882 27.71 5.87 -19.13
C LYS A 882 27.00 6.33 -20.40
N ASP A 883 26.05 5.54 -20.89
CA ASP A 883 25.26 5.88 -22.08
C ASP A 883 24.35 7.09 -21.83
N THR A 884 23.80 7.22 -20.62
CA THR A 884 22.99 8.38 -20.24
C THR A 884 23.84 9.67 -20.22
N HIS A 885 25.08 9.61 -19.73
CA HIS A 885 26.02 10.73 -19.83
C HIS A 885 26.27 11.16 -21.28
N GLU A 886 26.60 10.20 -22.16
CA GLU A 886 26.83 10.51 -23.57
C GLU A 886 25.58 11.06 -24.25
N LEU A 887 24.39 10.54 -23.91
CA LEU A 887 23.12 11.05 -24.42
C LEU A 887 22.93 12.54 -24.09
N LEU A 888 23.20 12.95 -22.85
CA LEU A 888 23.09 14.36 -22.43
C LEU A 888 24.03 15.28 -23.22
N GLU A 889 25.20 14.80 -23.63
CA GLU A 889 26.17 15.58 -24.42
C GLU A 889 25.69 15.80 -25.86
N VAL A 890 25.03 14.80 -26.46
CA VAL A 890 24.57 14.88 -27.85
C VAL A 890 23.15 15.41 -28.01
N LEU A 891 22.34 15.42 -26.94
CA LEU A 891 20.94 15.83 -26.97
C LEU A 891 20.69 17.19 -27.67
N PRO A 892 21.48 18.25 -27.43
CA PRO A 892 21.27 19.57 -28.07
C PRO A 892 21.50 19.59 -29.58
N THR A 893 22.13 18.56 -30.13
CA THR A 893 22.35 18.47 -31.59
C THR A 893 21.05 18.22 -32.35
N ARG A 894 19.98 17.80 -31.64
CA ARG A 894 18.70 17.42 -32.24
C ARG A 894 17.49 18.10 -31.62
N VAL A 895 17.53 18.43 -30.32
CA VAL A 895 16.38 18.95 -29.57
C VAL A 895 16.69 20.35 -29.00
N PRO A 896 15.80 21.35 -29.16
CA PRO A 896 14.58 21.30 -29.97
C PRO A 896 14.89 21.30 -31.47
N GLY A 897 14.07 20.59 -32.25
CA GLY A 897 14.09 20.67 -33.71
C GLY A 897 13.58 22.02 -34.24
N PRO A 898 13.70 22.28 -35.56
CA PRO A 898 13.14 23.47 -36.17
C PRO A 898 11.64 23.60 -35.88
N ASN A 899 11.21 24.76 -35.36
CA ASN A 899 9.83 25.06 -34.94
C ASN A 899 9.30 24.25 -33.74
N GLU A 900 10.17 23.58 -32.96
CA GLU A 900 9.80 22.92 -31.70
C GLU A 900 10.03 23.82 -30.48
N SER A 901 9.42 23.47 -29.34
CA SER A 901 9.55 24.24 -28.11
C SER A 901 10.80 23.86 -27.33
N TYR A 902 11.46 24.83 -26.67
CA TYR A 902 12.50 24.55 -25.68
C TYR A 902 11.99 23.71 -24.50
N TYR A 903 10.68 23.69 -24.24
CA TYR A 903 10.10 22.76 -23.27
C TYR A 903 10.32 21.30 -23.66
N ASP A 904 10.39 20.98 -24.95
CA ASP A 904 10.73 19.62 -25.38
C ASP A 904 12.14 19.25 -24.92
N PHE A 905 13.12 20.16 -25.04
CA PHE A 905 14.46 19.96 -24.46
C PHE A 905 14.41 19.75 -22.94
N THR A 906 13.65 20.58 -22.20
CA THR A 906 13.47 20.43 -20.75
C THR A 906 13.02 19.02 -20.37
N ARG A 907 12.05 18.47 -21.09
CA ARG A 907 11.49 17.15 -20.82
C ARG A 907 12.46 16.03 -21.13
N TYR A 908 13.17 16.13 -22.25
CA TYR A 908 14.20 15.16 -22.63
C TYR A 908 15.35 15.18 -21.62
N PHE A 909 15.75 16.36 -21.18
CA PHE A 909 16.81 16.54 -20.19
C PHE A 909 16.45 15.87 -18.85
N PHE A 910 15.29 16.18 -18.26
CA PHE A 910 14.86 15.56 -16.99
C PHE A 910 14.52 14.08 -17.13
N GLY A 911 13.89 13.67 -18.25
CA GLY A 911 13.61 12.26 -18.54
C GLY A 911 14.89 11.44 -18.70
N THR A 912 15.96 12.03 -19.24
CA THR A 912 17.30 11.40 -19.30
C THR A 912 17.94 11.32 -17.92
N LEU A 913 17.85 12.39 -17.12
CA LEU A 913 18.35 12.39 -15.74
C LEU A 913 17.65 11.36 -14.83
N ALA A 914 16.41 11.00 -15.11
CA ALA A 914 15.69 9.95 -14.37
C ALA A 914 16.42 8.60 -14.39
N SER A 915 17.18 8.30 -15.45
CA SER A 915 18.00 7.09 -15.55
C SER A 915 19.11 7.04 -14.49
N PHE A 916 19.68 8.18 -14.09
CA PHE A 916 20.64 8.24 -12.98
C PHE A 916 19.98 7.86 -11.65
N SER A 917 18.79 8.43 -11.38
CA SER A 917 18.03 8.12 -10.17
C SER A 917 17.69 6.63 -10.09
N ARG A 918 17.26 6.03 -11.20
CA ARG A 918 17.00 4.59 -11.28
C ARG A 918 18.27 3.78 -11.06
N ALA A 919 19.37 4.07 -11.77
CA ALA A 919 20.62 3.34 -11.60
C ALA A 919 21.14 3.44 -10.15
N ALA A 920 21.08 4.62 -9.53
CA ALA A 920 21.46 4.81 -8.14
C ALA A 920 20.59 3.98 -7.18
N THR A 921 19.27 3.97 -7.42
CA THR A 921 18.31 3.12 -6.68
C THR A 921 18.71 1.66 -6.78
N GLN A 922 18.98 1.16 -7.98
CA GLN A 922 19.26 -0.25 -8.22
C GLN A 922 20.62 -0.69 -7.66
N LEU A 923 21.65 0.14 -7.82
CA LEU A 923 22.97 -0.10 -7.23
C LEU A 923 22.90 -0.12 -5.69
N SER A 924 22.09 0.75 -5.07
CA SER A 924 21.96 0.79 -3.60
C SER A 924 21.38 -0.50 -3.00
N ARG A 925 20.57 -1.25 -3.77
CA ARG A 925 19.94 -2.50 -3.33
C ARG A 925 20.93 -3.65 -3.12
N PHE A 926 22.14 -3.56 -3.68
CA PHE A 926 23.19 -4.55 -3.46
C PHE A 926 23.80 -4.46 -2.04
N VAL A 927 23.65 -3.34 -1.34
CA VAL A 927 24.17 -3.18 0.03
C VAL A 927 23.20 -3.82 1.02
N GLY A 928 23.70 -4.79 1.81
CA GLY A 928 22.87 -5.60 2.71
C GLY A 928 21.92 -6.54 1.95
N ALA A 929 22.22 -6.88 0.69
CA ALA A 929 21.39 -7.72 -0.14
C ALA A 929 21.37 -9.20 0.29
N LEU A 930 20.26 -9.87 -0.01
CA LEU A 930 20.09 -11.32 0.15
C LEU A 930 19.54 -11.89 -1.16
N GLN A 931 20.11 -12.98 -1.66
CA GLN A 931 19.56 -13.73 -2.78
C GLN A 931 18.55 -14.77 -2.27
N ILE A 932 17.33 -14.76 -2.81
CA ILE A 932 16.30 -15.77 -2.54
C ILE A 932 16.29 -16.86 -3.63
N ARG A 933 15.96 -18.08 -3.23
CA ARG A 933 15.79 -19.23 -4.14
C ARG A 933 14.66 -20.14 -3.67
N ARG A 934 13.86 -20.63 -4.62
CA ARG A 934 12.70 -21.51 -4.37
C ARG A 934 13.01 -23.01 -4.38
N ASN A 935 14.28 -23.40 -4.54
CA ASN A 935 14.66 -24.81 -4.58
C ASN A 935 14.31 -25.54 -3.28
N PHE A 936 13.90 -26.80 -3.39
CA PHE A 936 13.66 -27.65 -2.23
C PHE A 936 14.94 -28.38 -1.82
N ALA A 937 15.00 -28.85 -0.57
CA ALA A 937 16.19 -29.53 -0.02
C ALA A 937 16.57 -30.81 -0.77
N SER A 938 15.60 -31.47 -1.43
CA SER A 938 15.81 -32.68 -2.23
C SER A 938 16.12 -32.40 -3.71
N ASP A 939 16.23 -31.14 -4.12
CA ASP A 939 16.50 -30.78 -5.50
C ASP A 939 17.98 -30.99 -5.84
N PRO A 940 18.31 -31.48 -7.05
CA PRO A 940 19.70 -31.57 -7.50
C PRO A 940 20.38 -30.20 -7.43
N ASN A 941 21.59 -30.14 -6.86
CA ASN A 941 22.36 -28.90 -6.69
C ASN A 941 21.64 -27.79 -5.88
N ALA A 942 20.69 -28.16 -5.01
CA ALA A 942 20.00 -27.25 -4.11
C ALA A 942 20.99 -26.33 -3.38
N GLN A 943 20.69 -25.03 -3.41
CA GLN A 943 21.45 -23.98 -2.73
C GLN A 943 20.69 -23.51 -1.48
N PRO A 944 21.35 -22.78 -0.56
CA PRO A 944 20.62 -22.11 0.52
C PRO A 944 19.48 -21.25 -0.03
N PRO A 945 18.26 -21.36 0.53
CA PRO A 945 17.08 -20.64 0.03
C PRO A 945 17.17 -19.13 0.25
N LEU A 946 18.04 -18.68 1.16
CA LEU A 946 18.32 -17.28 1.41
C LEU A 946 19.80 -17.12 1.76
N GLU A 947 20.54 -16.37 0.93
CA GLU A 947 22.00 -16.25 1.05
C GLU A 947 22.45 -14.78 0.94
N PRO A 948 23.30 -14.27 1.85
CA PRO A 948 23.91 -12.95 1.68
C PRO A 948 24.72 -12.86 0.38
N LEU A 949 24.61 -11.73 -0.33
CA LEU A 949 25.53 -11.47 -1.43
C LEU A 949 26.96 -11.35 -0.92
N SER A 950 27.92 -11.78 -1.74
CA SER A 950 29.35 -11.67 -1.42
C SER A 950 29.76 -10.22 -1.13
N GLY A 951 30.63 -10.02 -0.14
CA GLY A 951 31.14 -8.69 0.18
C GLY A 951 31.84 -8.02 -0.99
N GLU A 952 32.46 -8.77 -1.91
CA GLU A 952 33.01 -8.24 -3.16
C GLU A 952 31.96 -7.52 -4.01
N GLN A 953 30.80 -8.15 -4.23
CA GLN A 953 29.72 -7.54 -5.01
C GLN A 953 29.14 -6.31 -4.31
N GLN A 954 28.96 -6.37 -2.99
CA GLN A 954 28.46 -5.23 -2.22
C GLN A 954 29.44 -4.04 -2.25
N ARG A 955 30.75 -4.31 -2.11
CA ARG A 955 31.82 -3.29 -2.24
C ARG A 955 31.87 -2.70 -3.64
N ARG A 956 31.75 -3.52 -4.68
CA ARG A 956 31.69 -3.04 -6.06
C ARG A 956 30.50 -2.10 -6.27
N ALA A 957 29.32 -2.46 -5.75
CA ALA A 957 28.14 -1.59 -5.81
C ALA A 957 28.38 -0.25 -5.08
N LEU A 958 28.96 -0.29 -3.88
CA LEU A 958 29.30 0.91 -3.12
C LEU A 958 30.33 1.78 -3.84
N GLN A 959 31.32 1.17 -4.50
CA GLN A 959 32.31 1.88 -5.31
C GLN A 959 31.69 2.55 -6.55
N LEU A 960 30.73 1.89 -7.22
CA LEU A 960 29.98 2.49 -8.33
C LEU A 960 29.18 3.70 -7.86
N LEU A 961 28.47 3.59 -6.72
CA LEU A 961 27.76 4.72 -6.11
C LEU A 961 28.71 5.85 -5.70
N ALA A 962 29.84 5.51 -5.08
CA ALA A 962 30.87 6.47 -4.72
C ALA A 962 31.38 7.24 -5.94
N THR A 963 31.53 6.57 -7.08
CA THR A 963 32.07 7.14 -8.32
C THR A 963 31.02 7.98 -9.07
N TYR A 964 29.84 7.42 -9.32
CA TYR A 964 28.86 8.00 -10.24
C TYR A 964 27.77 8.82 -9.55
N ILE A 965 27.60 8.71 -8.24
CA ILE A 965 26.54 9.42 -7.49
C ILE A 965 27.13 10.36 -6.44
N PHE A 966 28.07 9.87 -5.63
CA PHE A 966 28.62 10.62 -4.49
C PHE A 966 29.97 11.30 -4.76
N SER A 967 30.56 11.21 -5.95
CA SER A 967 31.80 11.92 -6.23
C SER A 967 31.54 13.41 -6.52
N GLU A 968 32.59 14.22 -6.51
CA GLU A 968 32.51 15.61 -6.96
C GLU A 968 32.20 15.73 -8.46
N SER A 969 32.66 14.77 -9.26
CA SER A 969 32.47 14.71 -10.71
C SER A 969 31.21 13.96 -11.16
N ALA A 970 30.42 13.41 -10.24
CA ALA A 970 29.25 12.57 -10.51
C ALA A 970 28.28 13.18 -11.56
N PHE A 971 28.03 14.49 -11.47
CA PHE A 971 27.13 15.21 -12.37
C PHE A 971 27.86 16.32 -13.14
N ASN A 972 28.94 15.97 -13.84
CA ASN A 972 29.68 16.91 -14.69
C ASN A 972 28.97 17.23 -16.02
N ILE A 973 27.77 17.80 -15.92
CA ILE A 973 26.94 18.16 -17.07
C ILE A 973 27.34 19.56 -17.58
N PRO A 974 27.54 19.77 -18.89
CA PRO A 974 27.90 21.08 -19.43
C PRO A 974 26.88 22.16 -19.05
N LYS A 975 27.33 23.21 -18.35
CA LYS A 975 26.44 24.26 -17.82
C LYS A 975 25.61 24.99 -18.88
N GLY A 976 26.08 25.03 -20.13
CA GLY A 976 25.34 25.61 -21.26
C GLY A 976 24.02 24.90 -21.56
N LEU A 977 23.87 23.63 -21.16
CA LEU A 977 22.61 22.89 -21.31
C LEU A 977 21.50 23.45 -20.44
N TYR A 978 21.82 23.92 -19.23
CA TYR A 978 20.82 24.47 -18.30
C TYR A 978 20.16 25.74 -18.84
N LEU A 979 20.82 26.48 -19.74
CA LEU A 979 20.28 27.68 -20.37
C LEU A 979 19.22 27.38 -21.44
N GLN A 980 19.09 26.11 -21.87
CA GLN A 980 18.09 25.68 -22.84
C GLN A 980 16.80 25.19 -22.18
N LEU A 981 16.77 25.11 -20.84
CA LEU A 981 15.57 24.72 -20.10
C LEU A 981 14.55 25.86 -20.12
N GLY A 982 13.32 25.54 -20.49
CA GLY A 982 12.19 26.47 -20.49
C GLY A 982 10.91 25.86 -19.91
N PRO A 983 9.93 26.70 -19.52
CA PRO A 983 8.64 26.27 -18.99
C PRO A 983 7.72 25.75 -20.09
N ASN A 984 6.63 25.07 -19.70
CA ASN A 984 5.60 24.60 -20.63
C ASN A 984 4.86 25.80 -21.28
N PRO A 985 4.97 26.02 -22.61
CA PRO A 985 4.33 27.16 -23.27
C PRO A 985 2.82 26.94 -23.55
N TYR A 986 2.31 25.71 -23.37
CA TYR A 986 0.94 25.35 -23.76
C TYR A 986 -0.09 25.48 -22.62
N GLY A 987 0.33 25.87 -21.41
CA GLY A 987 -0.51 25.80 -20.21
C GLY A 987 -0.75 24.37 -19.72
N GLY A 988 -1.31 24.23 -18.52
CA GLY A 988 -1.53 22.93 -17.84
C GLY A 988 -0.42 22.55 -16.85
N GLY A 989 -0.76 21.75 -15.85
CA GLY A 989 0.18 21.27 -14.83
C GLY A 989 1.30 20.44 -15.45
N SER A 990 2.54 20.91 -15.32
CA SER A 990 3.76 20.14 -15.61
C SER A 990 4.28 19.57 -14.31
N SER A 991 4.76 18.33 -14.31
CA SER A 991 5.48 17.78 -13.16
C SER A 991 6.83 18.46 -12.93
N ILE A 992 7.45 18.95 -14.00
CA ILE A 992 8.67 19.75 -13.96
C ILE A 992 8.27 21.20 -13.61
N PRO A 993 8.80 21.78 -12.52
CA PRO A 993 8.57 23.18 -12.16
C PRO A 993 8.98 24.14 -13.29
N PRO A 994 8.27 25.29 -13.48
CA PRO A 994 8.57 26.25 -14.55
C PRO A 994 9.98 26.82 -14.52
N ASP A 995 10.59 26.88 -13.33
CA ASP A 995 11.96 27.35 -13.09
C ASP A 995 13.02 26.23 -13.23
N ALA A 996 12.59 24.99 -13.50
CA ALA A 996 13.44 23.84 -13.80
C ALA A 996 14.67 23.70 -12.84
N PRO A 997 14.47 23.47 -11.53
CA PRO A 997 15.50 23.57 -10.51
C PRO A 997 16.52 22.40 -10.54
N VAL A 998 17.38 22.35 -11.57
CA VAL A 998 18.31 21.22 -11.83
C VAL A 998 19.17 20.86 -10.63
N ARG A 999 19.70 21.86 -9.91
CA ARG A 999 20.54 21.62 -8.73
C ARG A 999 19.80 20.80 -7.67
N ASP A 1000 18.53 21.10 -7.46
CA ASP A 1000 17.74 20.47 -6.41
C ASP A 1000 17.36 19.03 -6.83
N PHE A 1001 17.09 18.81 -8.12
CA PHE A 1001 16.96 17.46 -8.70
C PHE A 1001 18.20 16.60 -8.51
N LEU A 1002 19.38 17.12 -8.89
CA LEU A 1002 20.65 16.39 -8.74
C LEU A 1002 20.96 16.11 -7.26
N SER A 1003 20.70 17.09 -6.38
CA SER A 1003 20.86 16.91 -4.94
C SER A 1003 19.94 15.82 -4.40
N ASN A 1004 18.72 15.72 -4.93
CA ASN A 1004 17.75 14.72 -4.45
C ASN A 1004 18.17 13.29 -4.79
N ILE A 1005 18.78 13.06 -5.96
CA ILE A 1005 19.36 11.74 -6.32
C ILE A 1005 20.35 11.29 -5.25
N GLN A 1006 21.28 12.17 -4.86
CA GLN A 1006 22.29 11.85 -3.86
C GLN A 1006 21.65 11.62 -2.48
N ARG A 1007 20.68 12.46 -2.09
CA ARG A 1007 19.98 12.34 -0.80
C ARG A 1007 19.20 11.03 -0.67
N LEU A 1008 18.41 10.66 -1.68
CA LEU A 1008 17.63 9.40 -1.66
C LEU A 1008 18.54 8.18 -1.67
N THR A 1009 19.61 8.21 -2.46
CA THR A 1009 20.60 7.12 -2.47
C THR A 1009 21.25 6.94 -1.11
N LEU A 1010 21.64 8.04 -0.47
CA LEU A 1010 22.20 8.02 0.88
C LEU A 1010 21.19 7.51 1.91
N ALA A 1011 19.95 7.98 1.85
CA ALA A 1011 18.88 7.57 2.76
C ALA A 1011 18.68 6.04 2.73
N ARG A 1012 18.71 5.41 1.55
CA ARG A 1012 18.60 3.96 1.38
C ARG A 1012 19.74 3.16 1.96
N LEU A 1013 20.96 3.63 1.72
CA LEU A 1013 22.16 2.98 2.26
C LEU A 1013 22.18 3.04 3.80
N MET A 1014 21.65 4.12 4.35
CA MET A 1014 21.58 4.39 5.79
C MET A 1014 20.23 4.03 6.42
N ALA A 1015 19.33 3.39 5.66
CA ALA A 1015 18.01 3.02 6.14
C ALA A 1015 18.12 1.93 7.23
N PRO A 1016 17.29 1.97 8.28
CA PRO A 1016 17.32 0.99 9.38
C PRO A 1016 17.33 -0.46 8.90
N ASP A 1017 16.50 -0.79 7.91
CA ASP A 1017 16.44 -2.13 7.33
C ASP A 1017 17.71 -2.54 6.60
N THR A 1018 18.31 -1.62 5.84
CA THR A 1018 19.57 -1.87 5.15
C THR A 1018 20.68 -2.11 6.16
N LEU A 1019 20.81 -1.24 7.16
CA LEU A 1019 21.82 -1.38 8.23
C LEU A 1019 21.61 -2.67 9.03
N ARG A 1020 20.36 -3.02 9.34
CA ARG A 1020 19.99 -4.28 9.99
C ARG A 1020 20.38 -5.48 9.14
N ARG A 1021 20.17 -5.45 7.83
CA ARG A 1021 20.61 -6.54 6.95
C ARG A 1021 22.13 -6.63 6.88
N VAL A 1022 22.85 -5.51 6.81
CA VAL A 1022 24.33 -5.52 6.81
C VAL A 1022 24.87 -6.23 8.06
N VAL A 1023 24.43 -5.84 9.25
CA VAL A 1023 24.91 -6.48 10.50
C VAL A 1023 24.46 -7.94 10.61
N ASN A 1024 23.25 -8.29 10.15
CA ASN A 1024 22.80 -9.68 10.15
C ASN A 1024 23.56 -10.54 9.12
N ASN A 1025 23.95 -9.96 7.98
CA ASN A 1025 24.74 -10.65 6.96
C ASN A 1025 26.17 -10.89 7.43
N GLU A 1026 26.76 -9.92 8.14
CA GLU A 1026 28.04 -10.08 8.84
C GLU A 1026 27.99 -11.24 9.84
N PHE A 1027 26.95 -11.30 10.68
CA PHE A 1027 26.75 -12.41 11.63
C PHE A 1027 26.57 -13.78 10.95
N LYS A 1028 25.98 -13.82 9.75
CA LYS A 1028 25.76 -15.06 8.97
C LYS A 1028 26.98 -15.50 8.16
N ALA A 1029 28.00 -14.66 8.02
CA ALA A 1029 29.12 -14.93 7.13
C ALA A 1029 29.99 -16.08 7.67
N VAL A 1030 30.25 -17.08 6.81
CA VAL A 1030 31.14 -18.20 7.16
C VAL A 1030 32.61 -17.74 7.28
N ASP A 1031 33.02 -16.78 6.45
CA ASP A 1031 34.28 -16.06 6.59
C ASP A 1031 33.97 -14.57 6.69
N GLU A 1032 34.11 -14.02 7.89
CA GLU A 1032 33.84 -12.63 8.23
C GLU A 1032 34.61 -11.65 7.32
N ARG A 1033 35.78 -12.04 6.80
CA ARG A 1033 36.56 -11.22 5.85
C ARG A 1033 35.85 -10.98 4.53
N ASN A 1034 34.89 -11.83 4.19
CA ASN A 1034 34.15 -11.77 2.94
C ASN A 1034 32.78 -11.09 3.09
N ALA A 1035 32.41 -10.59 4.27
CA ALA A 1035 31.23 -9.77 4.49
C ALA A 1035 31.55 -8.27 4.33
N LEU A 1036 30.57 -7.48 3.91
CA LEU A 1036 30.59 -6.03 4.07
C LEU A 1036 30.13 -5.71 5.50
N THR A 1037 30.87 -4.87 6.22
CA THR A 1037 30.55 -4.49 7.61
C THR A 1037 29.93 -3.11 7.70
N LEU A 1038 29.25 -2.81 8.80
CA LEU A 1038 28.74 -1.46 9.07
C LEU A 1038 29.87 -0.43 9.13
N ALA A 1039 31.03 -0.79 9.70
CA ALA A 1039 32.19 0.10 9.79
C ALA A 1039 32.70 0.47 8.38
N GLU A 1040 32.86 -0.51 7.50
CA GLU A 1040 33.30 -0.29 6.12
C GLU A 1040 32.33 0.61 5.34
N LEU A 1041 31.01 0.42 5.53
CA LEU A 1041 29.99 1.26 4.92
C LEU A 1041 30.09 2.72 5.39
N PHE A 1042 30.17 2.97 6.70
CA PHE A 1042 30.24 4.32 7.26
C PHE A 1042 31.57 5.02 6.88
N ASP A 1043 32.70 4.31 6.94
CA ASP A 1043 34.01 4.81 6.52
C ASP A 1043 34.01 5.24 5.05
N THR A 1044 33.46 4.38 4.17
CA THR A 1044 33.40 4.66 2.73
C THR A 1044 32.52 5.88 2.43
N LEU A 1045 31.32 5.95 3.03
CA LEU A 1045 30.40 7.07 2.84
C LEU A 1045 30.99 8.38 3.36
N GLN A 1046 31.53 8.41 4.58
CA GLN A 1046 32.15 9.61 5.13
C GLN A 1046 33.37 10.04 4.29
N GLY A 1047 34.20 9.09 3.87
CA GLY A 1047 35.40 9.34 3.06
C GLY A 1047 35.09 9.99 1.71
N VAL A 1048 34.08 9.49 0.99
CA VAL A 1048 33.71 10.04 -0.33
C VAL A 1048 32.91 11.35 -0.21
N ILE A 1049 31.99 11.45 0.75
CA ILE A 1049 31.11 12.62 0.92
C ILE A 1049 31.90 13.83 1.45
N TRP A 1050 32.88 13.60 2.32
CA TRP A 1050 33.71 14.65 2.94
C TRP A 1050 35.13 14.71 2.40
N SER A 1051 35.37 14.22 1.18
CA SER A 1051 36.70 14.24 0.54
C SER A 1051 37.32 15.65 0.49
N GLU A 1052 36.49 16.69 0.37
CA GLU A 1052 36.90 18.09 0.45
C GLU A 1052 37.54 18.47 1.78
N ALA A 1053 37.10 17.88 2.90
CA ALA A 1053 37.64 18.15 4.23
C ALA A 1053 39.02 17.52 4.48
N GLN A 1054 39.61 16.83 3.50
CA GLN A 1054 40.98 16.32 3.60
C GLN A 1054 42.04 17.41 3.34
N SER A 1055 41.67 18.49 2.65
CA SER A 1055 42.55 19.61 2.28
C SER A 1055 41.79 20.95 2.40
N PRO A 1056 42.46 22.12 2.42
CA PRO A 1056 41.77 23.41 2.55
C PRO A 1056 41.18 23.90 1.21
N ARG A 1057 40.49 23.00 0.48
CA ARG A 1057 39.83 23.32 -0.80
C ARG A 1057 38.39 23.79 -0.60
N GLU A 1058 37.88 24.54 -1.57
CA GLU A 1058 36.49 25.02 -1.55
C GLU A 1058 35.52 23.84 -1.70
N VAL A 1059 34.38 23.89 -0.99
CA VAL A 1059 33.32 22.87 -1.09
C VAL A 1059 32.23 23.38 -2.04
N PRO A 1060 32.02 22.76 -3.22
CA PRO A 1060 30.98 23.18 -4.16
C PRO A 1060 29.56 23.10 -3.60
N ALA A 1061 28.61 23.87 -4.17
CA ALA A 1061 27.25 23.98 -3.65
C ALA A 1061 26.50 22.63 -3.55
N LEU A 1062 26.58 21.79 -4.58
CA LEU A 1062 25.97 20.46 -4.59
C LEU A 1062 26.57 19.54 -3.51
N ARG A 1063 27.89 19.66 -3.29
CA ARG A 1063 28.63 18.92 -2.26
C ARG A 1063 28.20 19.30 -0.85
N ARG A 1064 27.98 20.60 -0.59
CA ARG A 1064 27.45 21.07 0.71
C ARG A 1064 26.05 20.50 1.01
N LEU A 1065 25.22 20.26 0.00
CA LEU A 1065 23.89 19.65 0.20
C LEU A 1065 24.00 18.17 0.59
N LEU A 1066 24.84 17.40 -0.11
CA LEU A 1066 25.11 16.00 0.23
C LEU A 1066 25.76 15.85 1.62
N GLN A 1067 26.74 16.68 1.94
CA GLN A 1067 27.39 16.70 3.25
C GLN A 1067 26.41 17.02 4.39
N ARG A 1068 25.50 17.99 4.21
CA ARG A 1068 24.43 18.28 5.19
C ARG A 1068 23.47 17.11 5.35
N ALA A 1069 23.08 16.45 4.26
CA ALA A 1069 22.22 15.28 4.32
C ALA A 1069 22.87 14.14 5.13
N HIS A 1070 24.14 13.83 4.87
CA HIS A 1070 24.91 12.83 5.63
C HIS A 1070 25.04 13.19 7.11
N LEU A 1071 25.39 14.45 7.41
CA LEU A 1071 25.45 14.92 8.79
C LEU A 1071 24.11 14.73 9.50
N GLN A 1072 23.00 15.15 8.86
CA GLN A 1072 21.68 15.03 9.45
C GLN A 1072 21.30 13.56 9.71
N THR A 1073 21.59 12.65 8.77
CA THR A 1073 21.36 11.21 8.96
C THR A 1073 22.09 10.67 10.18
N LEU A 1074 23.36 11.03 10.39
CA LEU A 1074 24.12 10.59 11.57
C LEU A 1074 23.61 11.21 12.87
N VAL A 1075 23.23 12.49 12.83
CA VAL A 1075 22.64 13.20 13.98
C VAL A 1075 21.33 12.54 14.39
N ASP A 1076 20.41 12.35 13.44
CA ASP A 1076 19.12 11.73 13.69
C ASP A 1076 19.27 10.34 14.29
N MET A 1077 20.23 9.55 13.82
CA MET A 1077 20.51 8.21 14.34
C MET A 1077 20.89 8.20 15.84
N ILE A 1078 21.50 9.28 16.36
CA ILE A 1078 21.89 9.37 17.78
C ILE A 1078 20.95 10.22 18.64
N THR A 1079 20.09 11.06 18.03
CA THR A 1079 19.17 11.97 18.73
C THR A 1079 17.68 11.61 18.59
N LYS A 1080 17.32 10.65 17.74
CA LYS A 1080 15.94 10.19 17.53
C LYS A 1080 15.88 8.66 17.59
N ASN A 1081 14.69 8.12 17.87
CA ASN A 1081 14.45 6.69 17.69
C ASN A 1081 14.18 6.40 16.20
N THR A 1082 15.25 6.11 15.45
CA THR A 1082 15.15 5.85 14.00
C THR A 1082 14.90 4.37 13.67
N GLY A 1083 14.89 3.46 14.67
CA GLY A 1083 14.92 2.02 14.45
C GLY A 1083 16.27 1.47 13.96
N ALA A 1084 17.30 2.30 13.84
CA ALA A 1084 18.65 1.87 13.46
C ALA A 1084 19.26 0.92 14.53
N PRO A 1085 20.00 -0.14 14.11
CA PRO A 1085 20.67 -1.05 15.04
C PRO A 1085 21.65 -0.33 15.98
N ASP A 1086 21.86 -0.85 17.19
CA ASP A 1086 22.73 -0.21 18.19
C ASP A 1086 24.17 -0.02 17.71
N ASP A 1087 24.73 -0.99 16.96
CA ASP A 1087 26.06 -0.86 16.37
C ASP A 1087 26.15 0.30 15.37
N ALA A 1088 25.09 0.53 14.59
CA ALA A 1088 25.01 1.66 13.67
C ALA A 1088 24.94 2.99 14.44
N ARG A 1089 24.18 3.06 15.54
CA ARG A 1089 24.10 4.24 16.41
C ARG A 1089 25.44 4.54 17.07
N MET A 1090 26.15 3.51 17.52
CA MET A 1090 27.51 3.61 18.05
C MET A 1090 28.46 4.18 16.98
N LEU A 1091 28.44 3.62 15.76
CA LEU A 1091 29.25 4.10 14.65
C LEU A 1091 28.89 5.54 14.26
N ALA A 1092 27.61 5.91 14.23
CA ALA A 1092 27.20 7.29 13.97
C ALA A 1092 27.82 8.27 14.96
N ARG A 1093 27.79 7.95 16.26
CA ARG A 1093 28.45 8.77 17.30
C ARG A 1093 29.96 8.84 17.09
N TYR A 1094 30.60 7.73 16.72
CA TYR A 1094 32.03 7.67 16.44
C TYR A 1094 32.41 8.56 15.25
N HIS A 1095 31.70 8.44 14.14
CA HIS A 1095 31.90 9.19 12.91
C HIS A 1095 31.64 10.70 13.09
N LEU A 1096 30.61 11.08 13.85
CA LEU A 1096 30.36 12.49 14.19
C LEU A 1096 31.56 13.12 14.92
N ARG A 1097 32.17 12.40 15.88
CA ARG A 1097 33.38 12.89 16.59
C ARG A 1097 34.57 13.06 15.64
N GLN A 1098 34.83 12.06 14.80
CA GLN A 1098 35.91 12.13 13.80
C GLN A 1098 35.71 13.30 12.85
N LEU A 1099 34.49 13.46 12.32
CA LEU A 1099 34.14 14.53 11.40
C LEU A 1099 34.33 15.91 12.06
N ARG A 1100 33.87 16.09 13.30
CA ARG A 1100 34.07 17.35 14.05
C ARG A 1100 35.55 17.71 14.15
N ASP A 1101 36.40 16.76 14.50
CA ASP A 1101 37.84 16.99 14.67
C ASP A 1101 38.50 17.31 13.32
N GLN A 1102 38.10 16.62 12.25
CA GLN A 1102 38.57 16.88 10.89
C GLN A 1102 38.18 18.30 10.43
N LEU A 1103 36.92 18.69 10.58
CA LEU A 1103 36.42 20.00 10.18
C LEU A 1103 37.09 21.12 11.01
N SER A 1104 37.23 20.92 12.32
CA SER A 1104 37.87 21.90 13.22
C SER A 1104 39.33 22.15 12.84
N LYS A 1105 40.04 21.10 12.40
CA LYS A 1105 41.42 21.21 11.92
C LYS A 1105 41.54 21.99 10.60
N GLN A 1106 40.56 21.87 9.71
CA GLN A 1106 40.59 22.55 8.42
C GLN A 1106 40.02 23.97 8.45
N LEU A 1107 39.03 24.25 9.31
CA LEU A 1107 38.32 25.52 9.36
C LEU A 1107 39.24 26.77 9.36
N PRO A 1108 40.36 26.82 10.12
CA PRO A 1108 41.27 27.97 10.10
C PRO A 1108 42.02 28.17 8.77
N ARG A 1109 42.08 27.14 7.92
CA ARG A 1109 42.86 27.10 6.67
C ARG A 1109 42.01 27.42 5.43
N VAL A 1110 40.69 27.27 5.53
CA VAL A 1110 39.74 27.58 4.45
C VAL A 1110 39.60 29.10 4.27
N ARG A 1111 39.65 29.56 3.02
CA ARG A 1111 39.49 30.98 2.68
C ARG A 1111 38.12 31.34 2.12
N ASP A 1112 37.46 30.40 1.43
CA ASP A 1112 36.11 30.60 0.90
C ASP A 1112 35.08 30.80 2.02
N THR A 1113 34.24 31.83 1.88
CA THR A 1113 33.23 32.20 2.86
C THR A 1113 32.15 31.13 3.03
N TYR A 1114 31.67 30.54 1.93
CA TYR A 1114 30.62 29.53 2.01
C TYR A 1114 31.13 28.25 2.66
N THR A 1115 32.36 27.85 2.36
CA THR A 1115 32.99 26.67 2.95
C THR A 1115 33.25 26.87 4.44
N ARG A 1116 33.74 28.04 4.86
CA ARG A 1116 33.89 28.35 6.30
C ARG A 1116 32.55 28.31 7.03
N ALA A 1117 31.51 28.94 6.48
CA ALA A 1117 30.18 28.96 7.10
C ALA A 1117 29.61 27.53 7.23
N HIS A 1118 29.74 26.72 6.18
CA HIS A 1118 29.31 25.32 6.17
C HIS A 1118 30.06 24.45 7.19
N TYR A 1119 31.38 24.60 7.31
CA TYR A 1119 32.15 23.86 8.31
C TYR A 1119 31.83 24.31 9.74
N SER A 1120 31.65 25.61 9.97
CA SER A 1120 31.21 26.12 11.28
C SER A 1120 29.82 25.58 11.67
N GLU A 1121 28.84 25.66 10.76
CA GLU A 1121 27.49 25.11 10.97
C GLU A 1121 27.52 23.61 11.28
N ALA A 1122 28.32 22.84 10.53
CA ALA A 1122 28.45 21.41 10.74
C ALA A 1122 29.05 21.08 12.12
N ILE A 1123 30.10 21.78 12.54
CA ILE A 1123 30.70 21.61 13.87
C ILE A 1123 29.69 21.91 14.97
N GLU A 1124 28.98 23.05 14.88
CA GLU A 1124 27.97 23.44 15.87
C GLU A 1124 26.84 22.41 15.97
N THR A 1125 26.37 21.88 14.83
CA THR A 1125 25.35 20.83 14.78
C THR A 1125 25.84 19.54 15.44
N ILE A 1126 27.08 19.13 15.17
CA ILE A 1126 27.69 17.94 15.79
C ILE A 1126 27.81 18.13 17.31
N ASP A 1127 28.31 19.27 17.77
CA ASP A 1127 28.46 19.53 19.20
C ASP A 1127 27.11 19.55 19.94
N LYS A 1128 26.06 20.11 19.33
CA LYS A 1128 24.70 20.04 19.88
C LYS A 1128 24.20 18.60 19.99
N ALA A 1129 24.38 17.80 18.93
CA ALA A 1129 23.92 16.41 18.90
C ALA A 1129 24.67 15.52 19.91
N LEU A 1130 25.99 15.69 20.04
CA LEU A 1130 26.81 14.90 20.98
C LEU A 1130 26.54 15.24 22.46
N ASN A 1131 26.08 16.46 22.74
CA ASN A 1131 25.79 16.97 24.09
C ASN A 1131 24.31 16.87 24.50
N ALA A 1132 23.43 16.39 23.62
CA ALA A 1132 22.00 16.29 23.92
C ALA A 1132 21.72 15.28 25.06
N GLN A 1133 21.22 15.76 26.21
CA GLN A 1133 20.64 14.93 27.28
C GLN A 1133 19.17 14.63 26.97
N TYR A 1134 18.63 13.52 27.49
CA TYR A 1134 17.21 13.17 27.39
C TYR A 1134 16.56 13.37 28.76
N MET A 1135 15.57 14.25 28.85
CA MET A 1135 14.68 14.43 30.00
C MET A 1135 13.26 14.21 29.50
N LEU A 1136 12.32 13.61 30.24
CA LEU A 1136 11.03 13.11 29.71
C LEU A 1136 10.02 13.09 30.99
N GLY A 1137 8.68 13.35 30.94
CA GLY A 1137 7.68 12.86 31.95
C GLY A 1137 6.25 13.48 32.03
N MET A 1138 5.16 12.80 31.60
CA MET A 1138 3.70 13.09 31.87
C MET A 1138 2.75 12.11 31.11
N PRO A 1139 1.45 11.97 31.48
CA PRO A 1139 0.46 11.18 30.72
C PRO A 1139 0.16 11.83 29.37
N GLU A 1140 0.16 11.02 28.32
CA GLU A 1140 -0.06 11.44 26.92
C GLU A 1140 -1.57 11.68 26.68
N VAL A 1141 -2.00 12.95 26.61
CA VAL A 1141 -3.37 13.30 26.19
C VAL A 1141 -3.35 13.48 24.68
N ARG A 1142 -3.54 12.38 23.93
CA ARG A 1142 -3.69 12.46 22.48
C ARG A 1142 -5.04 13.10 22.14
N VAL A 1143 -4.97 14.19 21.39
CA VAL A 1143 -6.13 14.87 20.81
C VAL A 1143 -6.24 14.44 19.35
N PRO A 1144 -7.26 13.65 18.95
CA PRO A 1144 -7.39 13.20 17.57
C PRO A 1144 -7.68 14.39 16.65
N SER A 1145 -7.07 14.36 15.46
CA SER A 1145 -7.27 15.33 14.40
C SER A 1145 -8.71 15.33 13.91
N LEU A 1146 -9.16 16.45 13.34
CA LEU A 1146 -10.49 16.56 12.73
C LEU A 1146 -10.69 15.49 11.63
N ALA A 1147 -9.63 15.07 10.94
CA ALA A 1147 -9.68 13.99 9.95
C ALA A 1147 -9.98 12.62 10.60
N GLU A 1148 -9.32 12.30 11.72
CA GLU A 1148 -9.58 11.06 12.48
C GLU A 1148 -11.00 11.04 13.08
N ILE A 1149 -11.47 12.16 13.62
CA ILE A 1149 -12.84 12.29 14.18
C ILE A 1149 -13.92 12.18 13.09
N LEU A 1150 -13.62 12.68 11.88
CA LEU A 1150 -14.52 12.57 10.73
C LEU A 1150 -14.38 11.24 9.97
N GLY A 1151 -13.52 10.32 10.41
CA GLY A 1151 -13.29 9.03 9.75
C GLY A 1151 -12.62 9.15 8.38
N ILE A 1152 -11.93 10.26 8.12
CA ILE A 1152 -11.17 10.51 6.90
C ILE A 1152 -9.74 10.00 7.16
N GLY A 1153 -9.49 8.75 6.81
CA GLY A 1153 -8.15 8.13 6.91
C GLY A 1153 -8.09 6.81 7.67
N ALA A 1154 -9.16 6.43 8.37
CA ALA A 1154 -9.30 5.09 8.94
C ALA A 1154 -10.47 4.38 8.24
N GLN A 1155 -10.18 3.46 7.33
CA GLN A 1155 -11.10 2.43 6.83
C GLN A 1155 -10.29 1.15 6.50
N PRO A 1156 -10.95 -0.01 6.60
CA PRO A 1156 -10.53 -1.17 7.39
C PRO A 1156 -9.52 -2.12 6.73
#